data_AF-A0A949S9Q1-F1
#
_entry.id   AF-A0A949S9Q1-F1
#
_cell.length_a   1.000
_cell.length_b   1.000
_cell.length_c   1.000
_cell.angle_alpha   90.00
_cell.angle_beta   90.00
_cell.angle_gamma   90.00
#
_symmetry.space_group_name_H-M   'P 1'
#
loop_
_entity.id
_entity.type
_entity.pdbx_description
1 polymer ?
#
loop_
_entity_poly.entity_id
_entity_poly.type
_entity_poly.pdbx_seq_one_letter_code
_entity_poly.pdbx_strand_id
1 'polypeptide(L)'
;MKNLINILIILLTSILLPNNEIFSFPDELITGELIITNNSSSNLKISVYPIGAHFNKNKKYSLISITYPTRKILAGAKDSLLYNEKFTLDHDAAQGTGADSIIGYGRYRVVFYLFNSNNQLYDSIEYCDVDYSDYDYPYGGNNDITFYYHSNDSITFEFNGGTINKIQDADRYLKIWDQYGGLVHKTQNKNGFTSDTEYVYIPINAVSYGAVSHINPGDIFVNFNIIDNLYSNIAEDIIVKKKAYLTVNQGIDFEMITPQSGHTKLIIEDSSFLKLSTNSKIIINNENRLILKNKSTLIILSGSELRFKPYSIFCNYGAKIIGSGSIIFEKGYHQYDCNQLSDFLFQDSAKLILEDSAIVNLPNNITLHIKGNTTSLILKPGSKLLFGENSGIVCDQGGKVIANNATFASSDSTKKWNGISLSGLSQDTIKNCSIKNAAYGISISDKYDAEDTGIDYSAEISGCTFINKTNYVLNSALYIAGSNNVLIMNNSVSSSALEKGYTHGIYAEYCPEGVLNIIGNEISGTGNGMTLIGCSPFAAQNALAGNEYSECGMFLDNSNGTFEYNEISDFYCSYFSYYSSPDLLKNVFDNYYDDNLWLSSSSVPVMHPLINGGSVYWYAGDNLIKGSPSNSGIIFDDDACPLMNYGYNRFIMTNNDYYIQGSNPSGYGREFYVIQNYWGGIPDTNKFYVANADLIYSPYDDNSQTARQTNTEDKFDIGFGLYDTVFSYEPDNPNSAQELYLEAYQKEYAGEFSQAIDIYKEIVEDYKDSSYTSSCLPRIFGCYEKNNTSQSGYGLLESYYESISEDTSYSEIQRNIAEEFMIKSKVKQNNIEEAISNYDEIYTQNMNTEKACMRL
;
A
#
# COMPACT_ATOMS: atom_id res chain seq x y z
N MET A 1 11.69 64.92 70.55
CA MET A 1 11.41 63.82 69.59
C MET A 1 10.23 62.92 70.01
N LYS A 2 9.18 63.49 70.61
CA LYS A 2 7.85 62.84 70.78
C LYS A 2 6.72 63.60 70.07
N ASN A 3 7.04 64.65 69.32
CA ASN A 3 6.08 65.55 68.66
C ASN A 3 6.16 65.55 67.13
N LEU A 4 6.88 64.60 66.50
CA LEU A 4 6.90 64.45 65.04
C LEU A 4 6.17 63.19 64.52
N ILE A 5 5.87 62.22 65.39
CA ILE A 5 5.12 61.00 65.02
C ILE A 5 3.60 61.22 65.12
N ASN A 6 3.14 62.13 65.99
CA ASN A 6 1.71 62.45 66.11
C ASN A 6 1.17 63.34 64.98
N ILE A 7 2.04 63.94 64.15
CA ILE A 7 1.61 64.74 62.99
C ILE A 7 1.54 63.89 61.71
N LEU A 8 2.24 62.74 61.66
CA LEU A 8 2.13 61.81 60.52
C LEU A 8 0.92 60.87 60.62
N ILE A 9 0.42 60.61 61.84
CA ILE A 9 -0.79 59.79 62.05
C ILE A 9 -2.08 60.61 61.84
N ILE A 10 -2.03 61.93 61.99
CA ILE A 10 -3.20 62.81 61.77
C ILE A 10 -3.39 63.15 60.28
N LEU A 11 -2.40 62.93 59.40
CA LEU A 11 -2.57 63.08 57.95
C LEU A 11 -3.07 61.81 57.23
N LEU A 12 -3.16 60.67 57.92
CA LEU A 12 -3.56 59.38 57.34
C LEU A 12 -4.97 58.92 57.74
N THR A 13 -5.70 59.69 58.55
CA THR A 13 -7.03 59.30 59.06
C THR A 13 -8.16 60.30 58.75
N SER A 14 -8.00 61.19 57.77
CA SER A 14 -9.06 62.14 57.37
C SER A 14 -9.29 62.27 55.86
N ILE A 15 -9.02 61.22 55.08
CA ILE A 15 -9.65 61.02 53.77
C ILE A 15 -10.46 59.72 53.83
N LEU A 16 -11.64 59.86 54.43
CA LEU A 16 -12.95 59.37 53.98
C LEU A 16 -13.04 57.93 53.43
N LEU A 17 -13.61 57.05 54.28
CA LEU A 17 -14.59 56.04 53.86
C LEU A 17 -15.98 56.53 54.33
N PRO A 18 -17.12 56.05 53.78
CA PRO A 18 -17.34 55.31 52.54
C PRO A 18 -18.46 55.95 51.70
N ASN A 19 -18.36 55.94 50.38
CA ASN A 19 -19.55 55.86 49.53
C ASN A 19 -19.36 54.66 48.62
N ASN A 20 -20.15 53.63 48.89
CA ASN A 20 -20.54 52.64 47.90
C ASN A 20 -21.30 53.40 46.80
N GLU A 21 -20.59 54.03 45.89
CA GLU A 21 -21.12 54.18 44.54
C GLU A 21 -20.81 52.88 43.83
N ILE A 22 -21.82 52.01 43.84
CA ILE A 22 -22.06 51.12 42.72
C ILE A 22 -21.91 52.02 41.49
N PHE A 23 -20.82 51.84 40.75
CA PHE A 23 -20.82 52.22 39.35
C PHE A 23 -21.91 51.35 38.73
N SER A 24 -23.14 51.88 38.70
CA SER A 24 -24.06 51.54 37.65
C SER A 24 -23.32 52.03 36.41
N PHE A 25 -22.72 51.09 35.67
CA PHE A 25 -22.63 51.29 34.25
C PHE A 25 -24.01 51.81 33.84
N PRO A 26 -24.11 52.91 33.07
CA PRO A 26 -25.35 53.14 32.35
C PRO A 26 -25.63 51.79 31.67
N ASP A 27 -26.87 51.31 31.75
CA ASP A 27 -27.32 50.24 30.88
C ASP A 27 -26.91 50.67 29.46
N GLU A 28 -25.72 50.24 29.01
CA GLU A 28 -25.43 50.14 27.60
C GLU A 28 -26.58 49.28 27.15
N LEU A 29 -27.44 49.86 26.33
CA LEU A 29 -28.52 49.17 25.65
C LEU A 29 -27.84 48.08 24.84
N ILE A 30 -27.57 46.94 25.47
CA ILE A 30 -27.17 45.71 24.82
C ILE A 30 -28.43 45.34 24.04
N THR A 31 -28.45 45.75 22.78
CA THR A 31 -29.48 45.43 21.82
C THR A 31 -29.32 43.97 21.45
N GLY A 32 -30.42 43.23 21.48
CA GLY A 32 -30.52 41.86 21.01
C GLY A 32 -31.96 41.58 20.61
N GLU A 33 -32.19 40.96 19.47
CA GLU A 33 -33.54 40.61 19.02
C GLU A 33 -34.17 39.49 19.86
N LEU A 34 -33.35 38.60 20.44
CA LEU A 34 -33.75 37.65 21.47
C LEU A 34 -32.84 37.78 22.70
N ILE A 35 -33.40 38.21 23.81
CA ILE A 35 -32.71 38.41 25.09
C ILE A 35 -33.26 37.42 26.10
N ILE A 36 -32.37 36.75 26.83
CA ILE A 36 -32.74 35.80 27.87
C ILE A 36 -32.05 36.21 29.15
N THR A 37 -32.83 36.61 30.16
CA THR A 37 -32.35 37.10 31.45
C THR A 37 -32.64 36.07 32.54
N ASN A 38 -31.63 35.75 33.34
CA ASN A 38 -31.80 34.90 34.51
C ASN A 38 -32.12 35.75 35.76
N ASN A 39 -33.39 35.78 36.16
CA ASN A 39 -33.84 36.43 37.40
C ASN A 39 -33.97 35.44 38.58
N SER A 40 -33.50 34.20 38.41
CA SER A 40 -33.51 33.18 39.46
C SER A 40 -32.18 33.12 40.21
N SER A 41 -32.20 32.62 41.44
CA SER A 41 -30.97 32.33 42.19
C SER A 41 -30.21 31.09 41.69
N SER A 42 -30.73 30.41 40.68
CA SER A 42 -30.14 29.20 40.12
C SER A 42 -29.34 29.50 38.85
N ASN A 43 -28.30 28.73 38.57
CA ASN A 43 -27.55 28.85 37.32
C ASN A 43 -28.28 28.13 36.19
N LEU A 44 -28.36 28.78 35.02
CA LEU A 44 -29.02 28.22 33.84
C LEU A 44 -28.02 27.78 32.78
N LYS A 45 -28.34 26.72 32.06
CA LYS A 45 -27.90 26.53 30.68
C LYS A 45 -29.03 26.95 29.77
N ILE A 46 -28.71 27.75 28.77
CA ILE A 46 -29.65 28.15 27.72
C ILE A 46 -29.17 27.58 26.40
N SER A 47 -30.08 26.94 25.68
CA SER A 47 -29.84 26.49 24.31
C SER A 47 -30.88 27.08 23.37
N VAL A 48 -30.43 27.73 22.29
CA VAL A 48 -31.31 28.25 21.24
C VAL A 48 -30.93 27.59 19.93
N TYR A 49 -31.85 26.82 19.35
CA TYR A 49 -31.61 26.09 18.09
C TYR A 49 -32.84 26.15 17.17
N PRO A 50 -32.65 26.09 15.84
CA PRO A 50 -33.77 26.15 14.92
C PRO A 50 -34.69 24.93 15.08
N ILE A 51 -36.00 25.14 14.89
CA ILE A 51 -37.10 24.14 14.76
C ILE A 51 -37.97 24.40 13.52
N GLY A 52 -37.56 25.33 12.67
CA GLY A 52 -38.05 25.54 11.31
C GLY A 52 -37.22 26.63 10.63
N ALA A 53 -36.93 26.52 9.35
CA ALA A 53 -36.19 27.54 8.59
C ALA A 53 -37.05 28.09 7.46
N HIS A 54 -36.92 29.39 7.17
CA HIS A 54 -37.50 30.00 5.97
C HIS A 54 -36.36 30.40 5.02
N PHE A 55 -36.50 30.01 3.75
CA PHE A 55 -35.49 30.27 2.72
C PHE A 55 -35.65 31.69 2.16
N ASN A 56 -34.56 32.30 1.68
CA ASN A 56 -34.65 33.57 0.96
C ASN A 56 -35.26 33.38 -0.47
N LYS A 57 -35.44 34.48 -1.21
CA LYS A 57 -36.00 34.50 -2.59
C LYS A 57 -35.32 33.56 -3.60
N ASN A 58 -34.12 33.05 -3.28
CA ASN A 58 -33.34 32.13 -4.11
C ASN A 58 -33.44 30.66 -3.64
N LYS A 59 -34.33 30.33 -2.69
CA LYS A 59 -34.44 29.01 -2.04
C LYS A 59 -33.16 28.57 -1.32
N LYS A 60 -32.36 29.52 -0.80
CA LYS A 60 -31.10 29.26 -0.08
C LYS A 60 -31.22 29.66 1.40
N TYR A 61 -30.59 28.86 2.27
CA TYR A 61 -30.35 29.18 3.69
C TYR A 61 -28.92 29.73 3.81
N SER A 62 -28.73 30.90 4.42
CA SER A 62 -27.39 31.45 4.70
C SER A 62 -27.44 32.33 5.95
N LEU A 63 -26.68 31.94 6.98
CA LEU A 63 -26.39 32.78 8.14
C LEU A 63 -25.21 33.70 7.77
N ILE A 64 -25.28 35.00 8.01
CA ILE A 64 -24.14 35.93 7.85
C ILE A 64 -23.97 36.66 9.19
N SER A 65 -22.79 36.56 9.82
CA SER A 65 -22.47 37.39 10.98
C SER A 65 -22.06 38.79 10.53
N ILE A 66 -22.74 39.82 11.02
CA ILE A 66 -22.47 41.23 10.68
C ILE A 66 -21.22 41.74 11.42
N THR A 67 -20.91 41.19 12.59
CA THR A 67 -19.70 41.53 13.37
C THR A 67 -18.42 40.97 12.76
N TYR A 68 -18.52 39.86 12.00
CA TYR A 68 -17.41 39.24 11.28
C TYR A 68 -17.88 38.78 9.89
N PRO A 69 -17.81 39.64 8.86
CA PRO A 69 -18.39 39.40 7.53
C PRO A 69 -17.82 38.20 6.76
N THR A 70 -16.92 37.42 7.37
CA THR A 70 -16.31 36.20 6.82
C THR A 70 -16.67 34.92 7.60
N ARG A 71 -17.65 34.93 8.52
CA ARG A 71 -17.85 33.84 9.51
C ARG A 71 -19.35 33.51 9.72
N LYS A 72 -19.74 32.22 9.80
CA LYS A 72 -21.15 31.74 9.97
C LYS A 72 -21.27 30.80 11.20
N ILE A 73 -22.20 31.05 12.14
CA ILE A 73 -22.49 30.20 13.32
C ILE A 73 -23.92 29.65 13.21
N LEU A 74 -24.11 28.34 13.41
CA LEU A 74 -25.40 27.66 13.54
C LEU A 74 -25.72 27.54 15.03
N ALA A 75 -26.74 28.25 15.51
CA ALA A 75 -27.26 28.16 16.90
C ALA A 75 -26.30 28.65 18.01
N GLY A 76 -26.86 29.02 19.16
CA GLY A 76 -26.12 29.54 20.31
C GLY A 76 -26.53 28.85 21.59
N ALA A 77 -25.56 28.59 22.46
CA ALA A 77 -25.79 28.12 23.81
C ALA A 77 -24.94 28.95 24.78
N LYS A 78 -25.48 29.21 25.97
CA LYS A 78 -24.74 29.81 27.08
C LYS A 78 -24.79 28.86 28.26
N ASP A 79 -23.63 28.30 28.55
CA ASP A 79 -23.42 27.47 29.73
C ASP A 79 -23.18 28.39 30.94
N SER A 80 -23.97 28.23 32.00
CA SER A 80 -23.85 28.98 33.26
C SER A 80 -24.23 30.45 33.19
N LEU A 81 -25.43 30.75 32.69
CA LEU A 81 -26.04 32.06 32.84
C LEU A 81 -26.38 32.31 34.32
N LEU A 82 -25.60 33.16 34.99
CA LEU A 82 -25.72 33.45 36.43
C LEU A 82 -26.89 34.41 36.73
N TYR A 83 -27.22 34.58 38.00
CA TYR A 83 -28.23 35.55 38.44
C TYR A 83 -27.93 36.96 37.91
N ASN A 84 -28.94 37.60 37.32
CA ASN A 84 -28.90 38.89 36.62
C ASN A 84 -28.01 38.95 35.35
N GLU A 85 -27.48 37.83 34.88
CA GLU A 85 -26.83 37.79 33.57
C GLU A 85 -27.86 37.65 32.43
N LYS A 86 -27.44 38.09 31.25
CA LYS A 86 -28.22 38.02 30.02
C LYS A 86 -27.50 37.16 28.97
N PHE A 87 -28.27 36.43 28.17
CA PHE A 87 -27.85 35.81 26.93
C PHE A 87 -28.56 36.52 25.79
N THR A 88 -27.82 37.16 24.88
CA THR A 88 -28.39 37.98 23.81
C THR A 88 -28.10 37.35 22.44
N LEU A 89 -29.11 37.30 21.57
CA LEU A 89 -28.96 36.84 20.20
C LEU A 89 -29.49 37.89 19.25
N ASP A 90 -28.66 38.28 18.28
CA ASP A 90 -29.06 39.24 17.25
C ASP A 90 -29.70 38.52 16.06
N HIS A 91 -30.66 39.15 15.40
CA HIS A 91 -31.14 38.68 14.11
C HIS A 91 -30.17 39.08 13.00
N ASP A 92 -29.92 38.18 12.05
CA ASP A 92 -29.00 38.37 10.91
C ASP A 92 -29.34 39.53 9.95
N ALA A 93 -30.47 40.19 10.17
CA ALA A 93 -30.97 41.32 9.39
C ALA A 93 -30.89 42.66 10.16
N ALA A 94 -30.51 42.62 11.45
CA ALA A 94 -30.37 43.80 12.30
C ALA A 94 -28.96 44.40 12.22
N GLN A 95 -28.85 45.73 12.25
CA GLN A 95 -27.57 46.44 12.10
C GLN A 95 -26.81 46.66 13.43
N GLY A 96 -27.16 45.91 14.49
CA GLY A 96 -26.58 46.04 15.83
C GLY A 96 -25.21 45.38 15.99
N THR A 97 -24.45 45.83 17.00
CA THR A 97 -23.23 45.17 17.47
C THR A 97 -23.34 44.97 18.98
N GLY A 98 -23.40 43.72 19.47
CA GLY A 98 -23.38 43.47 20.92
C GLY A 98 -23.92 42.12 21.41
N ALA A 99 -24.49 41.27 20.55
CA ALA A 99 -25.05 40.00 21.00
C ALA A 99 -24.03 38.87 21.23
N ASP A 100 -24.37 37.93 22.12
CA ASP A 100 -23.63 36.70 22.39
C ASP A 100 -23.75 35.67 21.22
N SER A 101 -24.82 35.71 20.42
CA SER A 101 -25.03 34.81 19.26
C SER A 101 -25.93 35.44 18.18
N ILE A 102 -26.22 34.70 17.10
CA ILE A 102 -27.05 35.15 15.97
C ILE A 102 -28.14 34.13 15.62
N ILE A 103 -29.32 34.62 15.27
CA ILE A 103 -30.45 33.90 14.68
C ILE A 103 -30.80 34.49 13.31
N GLY A 104 -31.36 33.72 12.40
CA GLY A 104 -31.86 34.22 11.10
C GLY A 104 -33.35 33.92 10.90
N TYR A 105 -33.87 34.07 9.68
CA TYR A 105 -35.29 33.79 9.41
C TYR A 105 -35.67 32.32 9.66
N GLY A 106 -36.58 32.09 10.61
CA GLY A 106 -37.05 30.76 10.96
C GLY A 106 -37.69 30.67 12.34
N ARG A 107 -38.13 29.47 12.71
CA ARG A 107 -38.56 29.12 14.07
C ARG A 107 -37.38 28.60 14.85
N TYR A 108 -37.28 29.02 16.11
CA TYR A 108 -36.25 28.60 17.05
C TYR A 108 -36.91 28.11 18.32
N ARG A 109 -36.31 27.10 18.94
CA ARG A 109 -36.66 26.69 20.28
C ARG A 109 -35.62 27.22 21.24
N VAL A 110 -36.10 27.89 22.27
CA VAL A 110 -35.33 28.31 23.43
C VAL A 110 -35.60 27.31 24.55
N VAL A 111 -34.56 26.62 25.02
CA VAL A 111 -34.66 25.63 26.11
C VAL A 111 -33.88 26.10 27.33
N PHE A 112 -34.50 25.94 28.49
CA PHE A 112 -33.93 26.28 29.80
C PHE A 112 -33.59 25.01 30.58
N TYR A 113 -32.34 24.89 31.05
CA TYR A 113 -31.91 23.81 31.94
C TYR A 113 -31.35 24.37 33.25
N LEU A 114 -31.59 23.68 34.37
CA LEU A 114 -30.95 24.00 35.66
C LEU A 114 -29.69 23.17 35.88
N PHE A 115 -28.70 23.79 36.51
CA PHE A 115 -27.57 23.11 37.13
C PHE A 115 -27.76 22.94 38.63
N ASN A 116 -27.23 21.85 39.19
CA ASN A 116 -26.86 21.82 40.60
C ASN A 116 -25.40 22.30 40.80
N SER A 117 -24.98 22.46 42.06
CA SER A 117 -23.62 22.89 42.44
C SER A 117 -22.48 21.96 41.98
N ASN A 118 -22.80 20.83 41.34
CA ASN A 118 -21.84 19.86 40.81
C ASN A 118 -21.84 19.80 39.27
N ASN A 119 -22.45 20.77 38.57
CA ASN A 119 -22.57 20.80 37.10
C ASN A 119 -23.31 19.59 36.48
N GLN A 120 -24.13 18.87 37.24
CA GLN A 120 -25.02 17.85 36.67
C GLN A 120 -26.31 18.51 36.14
N LEU A 121 -26.63 18.23 34.86
CA LEU A 121 -27.86 18.67 34.19
C LEU A 121 -29.07 17.96 34.81
N TYR A 122 -30.12 18.72 35.16
CA TYR A 122 -31.47 18.17 35.22
C TYR A 122 -32.08 18.09 33.82
N ASP A 123 -33.10 17.23 33.63
CA ASP A 123 -33.93 17.20 32.42
C ASP A 123 -34.42 18.62 32.04
N SER A 124 -34.62 18.89 30.74
CA SER A 124 -35.12 20.18 30.27
C SER A 124 -36.37 20.60 31.05
N ILE A 125 -36.37 21.80 31.61
CA ILE A 125 -37.42 22.20 32.54
C ILE A 125 -38.54 22.88 31.79
N GLU A 126 -38.20 23.69 30.80
CA GLU A 126 -39.18 24.43 30.02
C GLU A 126 -38.63 24.84 28.65
N TYR A 127 -39.52 25.09 27.68
CA TYR A 127 -39.16 25.60 26.36
C TYR A 127 -40.16 26.62 25.83
N CYS A 128 -39.67 27.51 24.96
CA CYS A 128 -40.51 28.41 24.17
C CYS A 128 -40.05 28.42 22.72
N ASP A 129 -41.00 28.33 21.80
CA ASP A 129 -40.76 28.41 20.37
C ASP A 129 -40.96 29.86 19.92
N VAL A 130 -40.00 30.41 19.19
CA VAL A 130 -40.03 31.79 18.68
C VAL A 130 -39.90 31.76 17.17
N ASP A 131 -40.84 32.39 16.48
CA ASP A 131 -40.90 32.43 15.03
C ASP A 131 -40.47 33.79 14.49
N TYR A 132 -39.35 33.78 13.77
CA TYR A 132 -38.77 34.90 13.02
C TYR A 132 -39.04 34.81 11.50
N SER A 133 -40.01 34.00 11.06
CA SER A 133 -40.28 33.77 9.63
C SER A 133 -41.06 34.87 8.89
N ASP A 134 -40.94 36.13 9.29
CA ASP A 134 -41.54 37.25 8.55
C ASP A 134 -40.52 37.90 7.62
N TYR A 135 -40.77 37.89 6.30
CA TYR A 135 -39.78 38.24 5.27
C TYR A 135 -39.22 39.66 5.41
N ASP A 136 -40.04 40.61 5.83
CA ASP A 136 -39.63 42.02 5.92
C ASP A 136 -39.19 42.41 7.34
N TYR A 137 -38.92 41.42 8.22
CA TYR A 137 -38.27 41.65 9.51
C TYR A 137 -36.78 42.02 9.33
N PRO A 138 -36.24 42.97 10.11
CA PRO A 138 -36.93 43.82 11.09
C PRO A 138 -37.71 44.96 10.42
N TYR A 139 -38.97 45.16 10.82
CA TYR A 139 -39.77 46.32 10.42
C TYR A 139 -39.62 47.43 11.46
N GLY A 140 -39.40 48.67 11.01
CA GLY A 140 -39.08 49.82 11.86
C GLY A 140 -40.00 49.95 13.09
N GLY A 141 -39.43 49.66 14.27
CA GLY A 141 -40.13 49.48 15.54
C GLY A 141 -39.53 48.28 16.27
N ASN A 142 -39.09 48.46 17.51
CA ASN A 142 -38.36 47.43 18.26
C ASN A 142 -39.25 46.20 18.52
N ASN A 143 -38.88 45.05 17.95
CA ASN A 143 -39.64 43.79 17.96
C ASN A 143 -38.95 42.71 18.81
N ASP A 144 -38.07 43.16 19.70
CA ASP A 144 -37.15 42.30 20.42
C ASP A 144 -37.90 41.55 21.52
N ILE A 145 -37.58 40.27 21.67
CA ILE A 145 -38.19 39.42 22.68
C ILE A 145 -37.22 39.31 23.85
N THR A 146 -37.69 39.65 25.05
CA THR A 146 -36.95 39.35 26.28
C THR A 146 -37.66 38.29 27.09
N PHE A 147 -37.00 37.16 27.31
CA PHE A 147 -37.38 36.15 28.28
C PHE A 147 -36.77 36.46 29.65
N TYR A 148 -37.56 36.31 30.69
CA TYR A 148 -37.15 36.39 32.08
C TYR A 148 -37.43 35.05 32.76
N TYR A 149 -36.38 34.34 33.12
CA TYR A 149 -36.48 33.11 33.89
C TYR A 149 -36.46 33.44 35.38
N HIS A 150 -37.52 33.13 36.13
CA HIS A 150 -37.58 33.36 37.59
C HIS A 150 -37.52 32.05 38.39
N SER A 151 -38.16 31.01 37.88
CA SER A 151 -38.20 29.66 38.45
C SER A 151 -38.75 28.66 37.43
N ASN A 152 -38.73 27.36 37.74
CA ASN A 152 -39.27 26.29 36.88
C ASN A 152 -40.70 26.56 36.36
N ASP A 153 -41.59 27.10 37.20
CA ASP A 153 -43.01 27.34 36.82
C ASP A 153 -43.30 28.81 36.46
N SER A 154 -42.25 29.62 36.27
CA SER A 154 -42.37 31.08 36.12
C SER A 154 -41.32 31.62 35.15
N ILE A 155 -41.57 31.38 33.87
CA ILE A 155 -40.91 32.11 32.79
C ILE A 155 -41.90 33.14 32.25
N THR A 156 -41.45 34.39 32.20
CA THR A 156 -42.21 35.49 31.61
C THR A 156 -41.49 36.03 30.39
N PHE A 157 -42.20 36.67 29.48
CA PHE A 157 -41.61 37.32 28.33
C PHE A 157 -42.23 38.69 28.10
N GLU A 158 -41.52 39.56 27.40
CA GLU A 158 -42.06 40.79 26.87
C GLU A 158 -41.52 41.07 25.46
N PHE A 159 -42.28 41.85 24.69
CA PHE A 159 -41.80 42.46 23.46
C PHE A 159 -41.40 43.90 23.77
N ASN A 160 -40.10 44.20 23.65
CA ASN A 160 -39.47 45.52 23.83
C ASN A 160 -40.16 46.46 24.85
N GLY A 161 -40.00 46.19 26.14
CA GLY A 161 -40.53 47.05 27.23
C GLY A 161 -42.06 47.16 27.28
N GLY A 162 -42.76 46.25 26.60
CA GLY A 162 -44.21 46.12 26.64
C GLY A 162 -44.72 45.51 27.94
N THR A 163 -45.91 44.91 27.90
CA THR A 163 -46.45 44.22 29.08
C THR A 163 -45.71 42.90 29.27
N ILE A 164 -45.23 42.64 30.50
CA ILE A 164 -44.65 41.34 30.86
C ILE A 164 -45.77 40.31 30.95
N ASN A 165 -45.69 39.27 30.12
CA ASN A 165 -46.65 38.18 30.04
C ASN A 165 -46.06 36.87 30.57
N LYS A 166 -46.88 36.01 31.17
CA LYS A 166 -46.47 34.65 31.54
C LYS A 166 -46.58 33.74 30.32
N ILE A 167 -45.60 32.87 30.10
CA ILE A 167 -45.74 31.80 29.11
C ILE A 167 -46.85 30.86 29.61
N GLN A 168 -47.99 30.79 28.91
CA GLN A 168 -49.05 29.83 29.22
C GLN A 168 -48.79 28.51 28.47
N ASP A 169 -49.26 27.38 29.01
CA ASP A 169 -49.08 26.06 28.39
C ASP A 169 -49.65 25.94 26.97
N ALA A 170 -50.68 26.73 26.64
CA ALA A 170 -51.25 26.81 25.30
C ALA A 170 -50.46 27.71 24.32
N ASP A 171 -49.60 28.59 24.83
CA ASP A 171 -49.00 29.73 24.10
C ASP A 171 -47.46 29.66 24.06
N ARG A 172 -46.88 28.45 23.99
CA ARG A 172 -45.41 28.24 23.87
C ARG A 172 -44.85 28.58 22.48
N TYR A 173 -45.54 29.41 21.71
CA TYR A 173 -45.21 29.75 20.33
C TYR A 173 -45.43 31.24 20.10
N LEU A 174 -44.33 32.00 20.18
CA LEU A 174 -44.30 33.44 19.96
C LEU A 174 -43.99 33.74 18.50
N LYS A 175 -44.64 34.76 17.93
CA LYS A 175 -44.43 35.21 16.56
C LYS A 175 -44.01 36.66 16.58
N ILE A 176 -42.89 37.00 15.93
CA ILE A 176 -42.41 38.38 15.89
C ILE A 176 -43.39 39.35 15.21
N TRP A 177 -44.24 38.84 14.31
CA TRP A 177 -45.14 39.64 13.48
C TRP A 177 -46.57 39.72 14.03
N ASP A 178 -46.89 38.94 15.06
CA ASP A 178 -48.20 38.92 15.70
C ASP A 178 -48.00 38.83 17.21
N GLN A 179 -47.56 39.97 17.78
CA GLN A 179 -47.09 40.10 19.15
C GLN A 179 -48.28 40.27 20.09
N TYR A 180 -48.76 39.20 20.72
CA TYR A 180 -49.81 39.31 21.73
C TYR A 180 -49.33 40.13 22.94
N GLY A 181 -49.98 41.28 23.18
CA GLY A 181 -49.56 42.24 24.22
C GLY A 181 -48.43 43.20 23.80
N GLY A 182 -47.98 43.13 22.54
CA GLY A 182 -46.98 44.02 21.95
C GLY A 182 -47.58 45.11 21.05
N LEU A 183 -46.73 45.78 20.27
CA LEU A 183 -47.13 46.90 19.39
C LEU A 183 -47.40 46.47 17.94
N VAL A 184 -47.06 45.23 17.56
CA VAL A 184 -47.17 44.74 16.17
C VAL A 184 -48.16 43.59 16.04
N HIS A 185 -49.21 43.81 15.24
CA HIS A 185 -50.16 42.79 14.80
C HIS A 185 -50.33 42.86 13.28
N LYS A 186 -49.66 41.96 12.56
CA LYS A 186 -49.80 41.85 11.11
C LYS A 186 -49.91 40.40 10.66
N THR A 187 -50.41 40.20 9.45
CA THR A 187 -50.31 38.90 8.78
C THR A 187 -48.86 38.67 8.37
N GLN A 188 -48.37 37.45 8.57
CA GLN A 188 -47.01 37.05 8.17
C GLN A 188 -46.73 37.46 6.72
N ASN A 189 -45.73 38.30 6.49
CA ASN A 189 -45.29 38.60 5.14
C ASN A 189 -44.41 37.45 4.64
N LYS A 190 -44.99 36.63 3.76
CA LYS A 190 -44.30 35.50 3.14
C LYS A 190 -43.63 35.85 1.81
N ASN A 191 -43.75 37.07 1.28
CA ASN A 191 -43.14 37.48 0.00
C ASN A 191 -43.20 36.43 -1.14
N GLY A 192 -44.36 35.77 -1.30
CA GLY A 192 -44.57 34.75 -2.34
C GLY A 192 -44.21 33.31 -1.97
N PHE A 193 -43.81 33.02 -0.72
CA PHE A 193 -43.75 31.64 -0.23
C PHE A 193 -45.18 31.09 -0.04
N THR A 194 -45.56 30.08 -0.83
CA THR A 194 -46.81 29.36 -0.60
C THR A 194 -46.65 28.50 0.65
N SER A 195 -47.50 28.70 1.66
CA SER A 195 -47.73 27.65 2.65
C SER A 195 -48.62 26.61 2.01
N ASP A 196 -48.03 25.81 1.13
CA ASP A 196 -48.66 24.64 0.56
C ASP A 196 -47.77 23.41 0.76
N THR A 197 -48.46 22.29 0.82
CA THR A 197 -48.10 20.92 1.22
C THR A 197 -46.91 20.26 0.51
N GLU A 198 -46.02 21.00 -0.15
CA GLU A 198 -44.89 20.45 -0.94
C GLU A 198 -43.54 21.13 -0.66
N TYR A 199 -43.28 21.55 0.59
CA TYR A 199 -41.96 22.02 1.00
C TYR A 199 -41.45 21.30 2.24
N VAL A 200 -40.16 20.94 2.18
CA VAL A 200 -39.40 20.28 3.25
C VAL A 200 -39.04 21.32 4.31
N TYR A 201 -39.73 21.26 5.44
CA TYR A 201 -39.43 22.02 6.65
C TYR A 201 -38.25 21.38 7.37
N ILE A 202 -37.19 22.15 7.65
CA ILE A 202 -36.16 21.73 8.61
C ILE A 202 -35.95 22.79 9.69
N PRO A 203 -35.81 22.37 10.95
CA PRO A 203 -35.98 20.98 11.40
C PRO A 203 -37.43 20.70 11.83
N ILE A 204 -38.08 19.79 11.09
CA ILE A 204 -39.10 18.82 11.50
C ILE A 204 -39.90 19.18 12.79
N ASN A 205 -41.24 19.28 12.67
CA ASN A 205 -42.12 19.18 13.84
C ASN A 205 -42.15 17.74 14.37
N ALA A 206 -41.23 17.46 15.27
CA ALA A 206 -40.94 16.15 15.82
C ALA A 206 -42.11 15.55 16.65
N VAL A 207 -42.95 16.41 17.22
CA VAL A 207 -44.09 16.01 18.06
C VAL A 207 -45.21 15.38 17.22
N SER A 208 -45.38 15.83 15.97
CA SER A 208 -46.44 15.34 15.06
C SER A 208 -46.12 14.00 14.40
N TYR A 209 -44.88 13.50 14.50
CA TYR A 209 -44.41 12.26 13.86
C TYR A 209 -43.76 11.27 14.85
N GLY A 210 -43.97 11.44 16.16
CA GLY A 210 -43.48 10.49 17.18
C GLY A 210 -41.98 10.57 17.47
N ALA A 211 -41.28 11.62 17.03
CA ALA A 211 -39.88 11.85 17.32
C ALA A 211 -39.74 12.63 18.64
N VAL A 212 -39.80 11.92 19.76
CA VAL A 212 -39.44 12.43 21.10
C VAL A 212 -37.90 12.58 21.25
N SER A 213 -37.14 12.52 20.15
CA SER A 213 -35.72 12.15 20.16
C SER A 213 -34.80 12.95 19.22
N HIS A 214 -34.97 14.28 19.11
CA HIS A 214 -33.90 15.16 18.61
C HIS A 214 -33.10 15.69 19.82
N ILE A 215 -32.15 14.89 20.31
CA ILE A 215 -31.61 15.02 21.68
C ILE A 215 -30.26 15.77 21.75
N ASN A 216 -29.45 15.86 20.68
CA ASN A 216 -28.07 16.38 20.79
C ASN A 216 -27.65 17.37 19.68
N PRO A 217 -27.02 18.52 20.04
CA PRO A 217 -26.27 19.38 19.11
C PRO A 217 -25.23 18.58 18.28
N GLY A 218 -25.02 18.96 17.01
CA GLY A 218 -24.02 18.35 16.11
C GLY A 218 -24.50 17.22 15.18
N ASP A 219 -25.72 16.71 15.37
CA ASP A 219 -26.30 15.64 14.55
C ASP A 219 -26.85 16.16 13.20
N ILE A 220 -26.34 15.65 12.07
CA ILE A 220 -26.81 15.85 10.69
C ILE A 220 -27.69 14.65 10.29
N PHE A 221 -29.01 14.76 10.40
CA PHE A 221 -29.98 13.72 10.04
C PHE A 221 -30.65 13.91 8.66
N VAL A 222 -30.23 14.93 7.92
CA VAL A 222 -30.67 15.23 6.55
C VAL A 222 -29.47 15.44 5.64
N ASN A 223 -29.69 15.45 4.33
CA ASN A 223 -28.63 15.77 3.38
C ASN A 223 -28.18 17.22 3.56
N PHE A 224 -26.89 17.43 3.81
CA PHE A 224 -26.26 18.71 4.08
C PHE A 224 -25.18 19.01 3.04
N ASN A 225 -25.26 20.19 2.43
CA ASN A 225 -24.30 20.63 1.43
C ASN A 225 -23.56 21.87 1.94
N ILE A 226 -22.24 21.78 2.03
CA ILE A 226 -21.34 22.89 2.32
C ILE A 226 -21.06 23.60 0.99
N ILE A 227 -21.65 24.78 0.81
CA ILE A 227 -21.63 25.55 -0.45
C ILE A 227 -20.67 26.74 -0.44
N ASP A 228 -20.14 27.09 0.73
CA ASP A 228 -19.14 28.13 0.98
C ASP A 228 -18.06 27.54 1.89
N ASN A 229 -16.86 28.12 1.88
CA ASN A 229 -15.79 27.68 2.79
C ASN A 229 -16.28 27.73 4.24
N LEU A 230 -16.07 26.63 4.95
CA LEU A 230 -16.56 26.43 6.31
C LEU A 230 -15.40 26.04 7.21
N TYR A 231 -15.41 26.49 8.45
CA TYR A 231 -14.51 25.95 9.47
C TYR A 231 -15.29 25.61 10.74
N SER A 232 -14.93 24.52 11.40
CA SER A 232 -15.49 24.16 12.72
C SER A 232 -14.50 24.51 13.82
N ASN A 233 -14.93 25.30 14.80
CA ASN A 233 -14.20 25.56 16.04
C ASN A 233 -15.13 25.25 17.22
N ILE A 234 -15.61 24.02 17.27
CA ILE A 234 -16.56 23.55 18.27
C ILE A 234 -15.99 22.30 18.94
N ALA A 235 -16.10 22.20 20.26
CA ALA A 235 -15.71 21.00 21.01
C ALA A 235 -16.79 19.91 21.00
N GLU A 236 -17.67 19.95 19.99
CA GLU A 236 -18.77 19.00 19.81
C GLU A 236 -18.51 18.10 18.59
N ASP A 237 -19.08 16.89 18.62
CA ASP A 237 -18.99 15.95 17.51
C ASP A 237 -19.97 16.36 16.40
N ILE A 238 -19.51 16.36 15.15
CA ILE A 238 -20.33 16.51 13.95
C ILE A 238 -20.71 15.11 13.47
N ILE A 239 -21.98 14.72 13.56
CA ILE A 239 -22.41 13.34 13.32
C ILE A 239 -23.37 13.28 12.14
N VAL A 240 -22.93 12.76 11.00
CA VAL A 240 -23.80 12.43 9.86
C VAL A 240 -24.53 11.13 10.15
N LYS A 241 -25.83 11.22 10.45
CA LYS A 241 -26.68 10.08 10.81
C LYS A 241 -26.94 9.16 9.63
N LYS A 242 -27.36 7.95 9.95
CA LYS A 242 -27.74 6.92 8.97
C LYS A 242 -28.64 7.47 7.86
N LYS A 243 -28.30 7.15 6.60
CA LYS A 243 -28.97 7.60 5.37
C LYS A 243 -28.87 9.10 5.04
N ALA A 244 -28.16 9.90 5.84
CA ALA A 244 -27.85 11.28 5.50
C ALA A 244 -26.57 11.38 4.66
N TYR A 245 -26.42 12.52 3.99
CA TYR A 245 -25.30 12.82 3.10
C TYR A 245 -24.67 14.14 3.53
N LEU A 246 -23.37 14.17 3.75
CA LEU A 246 -22.60 15.41 3.85
C LEU A 246 -21.83 15.61 2.54
N THR A 247 -22.11 16.68 1.81
CA THR A 247 -21.40 17.04 0.58
C THR A 247 -20.63 18.33 0.74
N VAL A 248 -19.34 18.32 0.43
CA VAL A 248 -18.55 19.54 0.21
C VAL A 248 -18.59 19.86 -1.28
N ASN A 249 -19.10 21.05 -1.64
CA ASN A 249 -19.29 21.43 -3.04
C ASN A 249 -17.97 21.71 -3.75
N GLN A 250 -18.06 21.80 -5.08
CA GLN A 250 -16.91 22.01 -5.95
C GLN A 250 -16.13 23.26 -5.55
N GLY A 251 -14.80 23.11 -5.38
CA GLY A 251 -13.91 24.21 -5.03
C GLY A 251 -14.09 24.78 -3.61
N ILE A 252 -14.83 24.09 -2.75
CA ILE A 252 -15.08 24.51 -1.37
C ILE A 252 -14.20 23.75 -0.39
N ASP A 253 -13.70 24.46 0.61
CA ASP A 253 -12.89 23.92 1.69
C ASP A 253 -13.71 23.84 2.99
N PHE A 254 -13.64 22.69 3.67
CA PHE A 254 -14.14 22.51 5.02
C PHE A 254 -12.99 22.19 5.98
N GLU A 255 -12.69 23.10 6.89
CA GLU A 255 -11.57 22.98 7.83
C GLU A 255 -12.04 22.71 9.26
N MET A 256 -11.67 21.56 9.82
CA MET A 256 -11.89 21.27 11.23
C MET A 256 -10.73 21.84 12.05
N ILE A 257 -10.94 23.01 12.68
CA ILE A 257 -9.96 23.67 13.56
C ILE A 257 -10.05 23.06 14.96
N THR A 258 -8.90 22.88 15.60
CA THR A 258 -8.84 22.35 16.97
C THR A 258 -9.38 23.39 17.96
N PRO A 259 -10.39 23.04 18.78
CA PRO A 259 -10.93 23.97 19.77
C PRO A 259 -9.93 24.26 20.89
N GLN A 260 -10.14 25.35 21.64
CA GLN A 260 -9.26 25.71 22.77
C GLN A 260 -9.24 24.64 23.88
N SER A 261 -10.30 23.85 24.01
CA SER A 261 -10.38 22.70 24.91
C SER A 261 -11.12 21.56 24.23
N GLY A 262 -10.54 20.36 24.24
CA GLY A 262 -11.15 19.16 23.64
C GLY A 262 -10.77 18.96 22.17
N HIS A 263 -11.56 18.17 21.46
CA HIS A 263 -11.37 17.88 20.03
C HIS A 263 -12.73 17.70 19.34
N THR A 264 -12.78 18.00 18.06
CA THR A 264 -13.96 17.77 17.20
C THR A 264 -13.84 16.40 16.53
N LYS A 265 -14.93 15.61 16.53
CA LYS A 265 -15.02 14.41 15.68
C LYS A 265 -16.02 14.63 14.57
N LEU A 266 -15.64 14.33 13.32
CA LEU A 266 -16.58 14.15 12.22
C LEU A 266 -16.90 12.67 12.10
N ILE A 267 -18.13 12.28 12.42
CA ILE A 267 -18.59 10.89 12.45
C ILE A 267 -19.57 10.66 11.31
N ILE A 268 -19.27 9.73 10.42
CA ILE A 268 -20.12 9.31 9.31
C ILE A 268 -20.71 7.95 9.69
N GLU A 269 -21.98 7.91 10.14
CA GLU A 269 -22.63 6.70 10.63
C GLU A 269 -22.90 5.65 9.53
N ASP A 270 -23.28 4.43 9.93
CA ASP A 270 -23.56 3.34 8.99
C ASP A 270 -24.54 3.76 7.89
N SER A 271 -24.24 3.39 6.64
CA SER A 271 -25.08 3.71 5.46
C SER A 271 -25.28 5.21 5.20
N SER A 272 -24.45 6.07 5.77
CA SER A 272 -24.37 7.49 5.43
C SER A 272 -23.21 7.78 4.48
N PHE A 273 -23.21 8.97 3.89
CA PHE A 273 -22.26 9.36 2.84
C PHE A 273 -21.52 10.64 3.19
N LEU A 274 -20.21 10.64 2.93
CA LEU A 274 -19.40 11.85 2.86
C LEU A 274 -18.92 12.01 1.43
N LYS A 275 -19.22 13.13 0.79
CA LYS A 275 -18.84 13.41 -0.60
C LYS A 275 -18.01 14.69 -0.69
N LEU A 276 -16.85 14.58 -1.31
CA LEU A 276 -16.00 15.69 -1.72
C LEU A 276 -16.15 15.85 -3.23
N SER A 277 -16.71 16.99 -3.65
CA SER A 277 -16.88 17.32 -5.06
C SER A 277 -15.56 17.75 -5.69
N THR A 278 -15.48 17.85 -7.02
CA THR A 278 -14.24 18.20 -7.73
C THR A 278 -13.55 19.42 -7.12
N ASN A 279 -12.22 19.34 -6.92
CA ASN A 279 -11.41 20.41 -6.31
C ASN A 279 -11.84 20.88 -4.90
N SER A 280 -12.70 20.15 -4.19
CA SER A 280 -13.08 20.47 -2.80
C SER A 280 -12.09 19.91 -1.79
N LYS A 281 -12.05 20.43 -0.57
CA LYS A 281 -11.16 19.91 0.48
C LYS A 281 -11.86 19.72 1.81
N ILE A 282 -11.43 18.71 2.55
CA ILE A 282 -11.63 18.63 3.99
C ILE A 282 -10.26 18.61 4.65
N ILE A 283 -10.04 19.49 5.63
CA ILE A 283 -8.79 19.58 6.39
C ILE A 283 -9.08 19.23 7.84
N ILE A 284 -8.44 18.18 8.35
CA ILE A 284 -8.53 17.76 9.75
C ILE A 284 -7.29 18.27 10.49
N ASN A 285 -7.43 19.34 11.30
CA ASN A 285 -6.32 19.84 12.12
C ASN A 285 -5.98 18.88 13.27
N ASN A 286 -4.91 19.20 14.01
CA ASN A 286 -4.37 18.38 15.10
C ASN A 286 -5.47 17.99 16.11
N GLU A 287 -5.38 16.77 16.67
CA GLU A 287 -6.30 16.21 17.68
C GLU A 287 -7.73 15.93 17.21
N ASN A 288 -8.19 16.59 16.13
CA ASN A 288 -9.48 16.33 15.51
C ASN A 288 -9.50 14.95 14.82
N ARG A 289 -10.71 14.39 14.70
CA ARG A 289 -10.88 13.00 14.25
C ARG A 289 -11.89 12.91 13.11
N LEU A 290 -11.58 12.13 12.08
CA LEU A 290 -12.57 11.63 11.13
C LEU A 290 -12.87 10.17 11.45
N ILE A 291 -14.15 9.83 11.61
CA ILE A 291 -14.62 8.48 11.90
C ILE A 291 -15.62 8.07 10.83
N LEU A 292 -15.27 7.09 10.01
CA LEU A 292 -16.16 6.44 9.06
C LEU A 292 -16.66 5.12 9.67
N LYS A 293 -17.95 5.01 9.95
CA LYS A 293 -18.56 3.79 10.48
C LYS A 293 -18.74 2.73 9.39
N ASN A 294 -18.97 1.49 9.81
CA ASN A 294 -19.13 0.35 8.91
C ASN A 294 -20.23 0.62 7.86
N LYS A 295 -19.99 0.25 6.60
CA LYS A 295 -20.93 0.46 5.48
C LYS A 295 -21.25 1.93 5.16
N SER A 296 -20.56 2.90 5.77
CA SER A 296 -20.56 4.27 5.25
C SER A 296 -19.75 4.35 3.95
N THR A 297 -19.93 5.42 3.18
CA THR A 297 -19.18 5.64 1.93
C THR A 297 -18.56 7.03 1.92
N LEU A 298 -17.26 7.08 1.67
CA LEU A 298 -16.53 8.29 1.34
C LEU A 298 -16.31 8.35 -0.18
N ILE A 299 -16.85 9.38 -0.82
CA ILE A 299 -16.72 9.65 -2.26
C ILE A 299 -15.79 10.86 -2.45
N ILE A 300 -14.65 10.68 -3.09
CA ILE A 300 -13.63 11.72 -3.27
C ILE A 300 -13.42 11.92 -4.78
N LEU A 301 -13.97 13.00 -5.35
CA LEU A 301 -13.89 13.25 -6.80
C LEU A 301 -12.56 13.87 -7.23
N SER A 302 -12.33 13.98 -8.54
CA SER A 302 -11.09 14.48 -9.13
C SER A 302 -10.64 15.82 -8.53
N GLY A 303 -9.35 15.92 -8.20
CA GLY A 303 -8.74 17.12 -7.61
C GLY A 303 -9.17 17.43 -6.17
N SER A 304 -10.05 16.63 -5.56
CA SER A 304 -10.46 16.83 -4.17
C SER A 304 -9.53 16.12 -3.18
N GLU A 305 -9.39 16.72 -1.99
CA GLU A 305 -8.43 16.27 -0.97
C GLU A 305 -9.11 16.12 0.41
N LEU A 306 -8.92 14.97 1.04
CA LEU A 306 -9.10 14.81 2.48
C LEU A 306 -7.71 14.83 3.13
N ARG A 307 -7.41 15.88 3.90
CA ARG A 307 -6.06 16.19 4.37
C ARG A 307 -5.98 16.13 5.88
N PHE A 308 -5.04 15.34 6.39
CA PHE A 308 -4.78 15.12 7.81
C PHE A 308 -3.53 15.88 8.23
N LYS A 309 -3.68 16.81 9.18
CA LYS A 309 -2.57 17.50 9.84
C LYS A 309 -1.96 16.62 10.94
N PRO A 310 -0.73 16.91 11.40
CA PRO A 310 -0.07 16.09 12.42
C PRO A 310 -0.94 15.92 13.66
N TYR A 311 -0.93 14.72 14.23
CA TYR A 311 -1.72 14.31 15.40
C TYR A 311 -3.24 14.27 15.18
N SER A 312 -3.72 14.42 13.95
CA SER A 312 -5.10 14.08 13.63
C SER A 312 -5.30 12.56 13.59
N ILE A 313 -6.54 12.12 13.76
CA ILE A 313 -6.90 10.70 13.83
C ILE A 313 -7.87 10.37 12.69
N PHE A 314 -7.53 9.34 11.92
CA PHE A 314 -8.44 8.74 10.95
C PHE A 314 -8.91 7.39 11.47
N CYS A 315 -10.22 7.18 11.52
CA CYS A 315 -10.82 5.89 11.84
C CYS A 315 -11.72 5.43 10.72
N ASN A 316 -11.41 4.25 10.17
CA ASN A 316 -12.25 3.59 9.18
C ASN A 316 -12.69 2.22 9.74
N TYR A 317 -13.98 2.08 10.03
CA TYR A 317 -14.56 0.85 10.57
C TYR A 317 -15.20 -0.04 9.49
N GLY A 318 -14.63 -0.04 8.28
CA GLY A 318 -15.15 -0.80 7.13
C GLY A 318 -16.03 0.03 6.19
N ALA A 319 -15.77 1.33 6.12
CA ALA A 319 -16.33 2.23 5.13
C ALA A 319 -15.64 2.04 3.78
N LYS A 320 -16.43 2.20 2.71
CA LYS A 320 -15.94 2.17 1.33
C LYS A 320 -15.37 3.54 0.97
N ILE A 321 -14.12 3.60 0.46
CA ILE A 321 -13.51 4.83 -0.05
C ILE A 321 -13.40 4.71 -1.57
N ILE A 322 -14.07 5.62 -2.29
CA ILE A 322 -14.16 5.59 -3.76
C ILE A 322 -13.93 6.95 -4.41
N GLY A 323 -13.43 6.94 -5.64
CA GLY A 323 -13.33 8.11 -6.52
C GLY A 323 -11.88 8.53 -6.78
N SER A 324 -11.68 9.48 -7.70
CA SER A 324 -10.36 9.85 -8.24
C SER A 324 -9.58 10.93 -7.48
N GLY A 325 -10.03 11.31 -6.28
CA GLY A 325 -9.32 12.26 -5.43
C GLY A 325 -8.30 11.60 -4.49
N SER A 326 -7.85 12.35 -3.48
CA SER A 326 -6.73 11.95 -2.62
C SER A 326 -7.05 12.05 -1.13
N ILE A 327 -6.62 11.06 -0.36
CA ILE A 327 -6.44 11.15 1.10
C ILE A 327 -4.96 11.39 1.37
N ILE A 328 -4.64 12.45 2.11
CA ILE A 328 -3.27 12.95 2.29
C ILE A 328 -2.94 13.08 3.78
N PHE A 329 -1.87 12.41 4.21
CA PHE A 329 -1.27 12.58 5.55
C PHE A 329 -0.03 13.47 5.45
N GLU A 330 -0.04 14.61 6.16
CA GLU A 330 1.09 15.55 6.14
C GLU A 330 2.27 15.11 7.02
N LYS A 331 3.40 15.81 6.92
CA LYS A 331 4.59 15.58 7.74
C LYS A 331 4.28 15.58 9.24
N GLY A 332 4.50 14.45 9.92
CA GLY A 332 4.23 14.30 11.35
C GLY A 332 3.65 12.92 11.69
N TYR A 333 3.33 12.71 12.97
CA TYR A 333 2.75 11.45 13.44
C TYR A 333 1.22 11.45 13.31
N HIS A 334 0.65 10.38 12.78
CA HIS A 334 -0.78 10.15 12.62
C HIS A 334 -1.12 8.76 13.16
N GLN A 335 -2.20 8.67 13.92
CA GLN A 335 -2.61 7.44 14.57
C GLN A 335 -3.98 7.00 14.06
N TYR A 336 -4.11 5.69 13.81
CA TYR A 336 -5.39 5.02 13.76
C TYR A 336 -5.74 4.52 15.17
N ASP A 337 -6.39 5.36 15.98
CA ASP A 337 -6.82 5.02 17.34
C ASP A 337 -8.30 4.62 17.35
N CYS A 338 -8.56 3.39 16.90
CA CYS A 338 -9.89 2.95 16.49
C CYS A 338 -10.22 1.60 17.15
N ASN A 339 -11.18 1.59 18.08
CA ASN A 339 -11.51 0.42 18.92
C ASN A 339 -12.21 -0.74 18.18
N GLN A 340 -12.58 -0.54 16.91
CA GLN A 340 -13.15 -1.58 16.05
C GLN A 340 -12.21 -1.80 14.87
N LEU A 341 -11.90 -3.06 14.58
CA LEU A 341 -10.96 -3.44 13.54
C LEU A 341 -11.75 -3.91 12.30
N SER A 342 -11.58 -3.20 11.20
CA SER A 342 -12.07 -3.58 9.88
C SER A 342 -11.04 -3.17 8.84
N ASP A 343 -10.83 -4.01 7.84
CA ASP A 343 -9.96 -3.71 6.70
C ASP A 343 -10.32 -2.39 6.01
N PHE A 344 -9.31 -1.72 5.47
CA PHE A 344 -9.50 -0.48 4.73
C PHE A 344 -9.56 -0.79 3.25
N LEU A 345 -10.62 -0.35 2.59
CA LEU A 345 -10.82 -0.59 1.16
C LEU A 345 -10.83 0.72 0.38
N PHE A 346 -9.82 0.91 -0.46
CA PHE A 346 -9.68 2.01 -1.41
C PHE A 346 -9.94 1.49 -2.83
N GLN A 347 -10.84 2.14 -3.56
CA GLN A 347 -11.20 1.74 -4.93
C GLN A 347 -11.44 2.93 -5.86
N ASP A 348 -11.74 2.63 -7.13
CA ASP A 348 -12.24 3.59 -8.12
C ASP A 348 -11.30 4.79 -8.35
N SER A 349 -9.99 4.54 -8.46
CA SER A 349 -8.91 5.53 -8.68
C SER A 349 -8.49 6.34 -7.46
N ALA A 350 -8.91 5.95 -6.25
CA ALA A 350 -8.56 6.69 -5.04
C ALA A 350 -7.05 6.64 -4.76
N LYS A 351 -6.52 7.74 -4.23
CA LYS A 351 -5.10 7.83 -3.85
C LYS A 351 -4.97 7.98 -2.34
N LEU A 352 -4.14 7.15 -1.73
CA LEU A 352 -3.68 7.34 -0.35
C LEU A 352 -2.23 7.82 -0.40
N ILE A 353 -1.97 9.02 0.12
CA ILE A 353 -0.67 9.70 0.01
C ILE A 353 -0.13 9.99 1.40
N LEU A 354 1.08 9.51 1.68
CA LEU A 354 1.89 9.93 2.82
C LEU A 354 2.93 10.93 2.32
N GLU A 355 2.83 12.18 2.77
CA GLU A 355 3.78 13.24 2.44
C GLU A 355 5.16 12.98 3.08
N ASP A 356 6.15 13.78 2.69
CA ASP A 356 7.51 13.65 3.20
C ASP A 356 7.52 13.62 4.74
N SER A 357 8.14 12.58 5.28
CA SER A 357 8.29 12.37 6.73
C SER A 357 6.96 12.22 7.49
N ALA A 358 5.85 11.90 6.81
CA ALA A 358 4.61 11.46 7.46
C ALA A 358 4.78 10.07 8.08
N ILE A 359 4.27 9.88 9.30
CA ILE A 359 4.31 8.60 10.02
C ILE A 359 2.88 8.19 10.29
N VAL A 360 2.48 7.03 9.78
CA VAL A 360 1.12 6.50 9.93
C VAL A 360 1.23 5.12 10.58
N ASN A 361 0.43 4.88 11.63
CA ASN A 361 0.45 3.62 12.38
C ASN A 361 -0.88 2.86 12.27
N LEU A 362 -0.86 1.71 11.61
CA LEU A 362 -2.00 0.79 11.48
C LEU A 362 -2.06 -0.18 12.66
N PRO A 363 -3.25 -0.45 13.23
CA PRO A 363 -3.39 -1.37 14.35
C PRO A 363 -3.30 -2.84 13.89
N ASN A 364 -3.26 -3.75 14.86
CA ASN A 364 -3.19 -5.19 14.61
C ASN A 364 -4.38 -5.68 13.76
N ASN A 365 -4.17 -6.72 12.96
CA ASN A 365 -5.18 -7.41 12.15
C ASN A 365 -5.93 -6.49 11.14
N ILE A 366 -5.30 -5.43 10.64
CA ILE A 366 -5.85 -4.58 9.58
C ILE A 366 -5.11 -4.80 8.27
N THR A 367 -5.85 -5.05 7.19
CA THR A 367 -5.31 -5.03 5.84
C THR A 367 -5.73 -3.77 5.10
N LEU A 368 -4.75 -3.11 4.46
CA LEU A 368 -4.99 -2.02 3.53
C LEU A 368 -5.15 -2.61 2.12
N HIS A 369 -6.39 -2.61 1.61
CA HIS A 369 -6.74 -3.05 0.26
C HIS A 369 -6.75 -1.87 -0.71
N ILE A 370 -5.90 -1.95 -1.73
CA ILE A 370 -5.78 -0.97 -2.82
C ILE A 370 -6.26 -1.64 -4.10
N LYS A 371 -7.43 -1.25 -4.60
CA LYS A 371 -8.13 -2.00 -5.65
C LYS A 371 -8.44 -1.15 -6.88
N GLY A 372 -8.06 -1.63 -8.07
CA GLY A 372 -8.32 -0.97 -9.36
C GLY A 372 -7.08 -0.32 -10.00
N ASN A 373 -6.94 -0.44 -11.32
CA ASN A 373 -5.76 -0.06 -12.16
C ASN A 373 -5.17 1.35 -11.94
N THR A 374 -5.94 2.28 -11.37
CA THR A 374 -5.56 3.68 -11.14
C THR A 374 -5.53 4.05 -9.65
N THR A 375 -5.99 3.16 -8.78
CA THR A 375 -5.96 3.31 -7.33
C THR A 375 -4.53 3.11 -6.86
N SER A 376 -4.03 3.98 -5.98
CA SER A 376 -2.61 3.94 -5.59
C SER A 376 -2.36 4.29 -4.14
N LEU A 377 -1.40 3.58 -3.56
CA LEU A 377 -0.73 3.93 -2.32
C LEU A 377 0.60 4.62 -2.66
N ILE A 378 0.78 5.85 -2.20
CA ILE A 378 1.94 6.68 -2.53
C ILE A 378 2.66 7.08 -1.24
N LEU A 379 3.91 6.65 -1.08
CA LEU A 379 4.78 7.01 0.04
C LEU A 379 5.91 7.91 -0.46
N LYS A 380 5.90 9.17 -0.05
CA LYS A 380 6.98 10.12 -0.37
C LYS A 380 8.22 9.88 0.50
N PRO A 381 9.40 10.44 0.15
CA PRO A 381 10.64 10.26 0.90
C PRO A 381 10.49 10.53 2.40
N GLY A 382 11.21 9.78 3.24
CA GLY A 382 11.18 9.91 4.70
C GLY A 382 9.89 9.42 5.39
N SER A 383 8.82 9.16 4.64
CA SER A 383 7.56 8.68 5.20
C SER A 383 7.67 7.26 5.76
N LYS A 384 6.81 6.94 6.73
CA LYS A 384 6.77 5.67 7.43
C LYS A 384 5.35 5.16 7.55
N LEU A 385 5.11 3.94 7.10
CA LEU A 385 3.89 3.19 7.38
C LEU A 385 4.22 2.05 8.34
N LEU A 386 3.66 2.14 9.54
CA LEU A 386 3.89 1.23 10.65
C LEU A 386 2.71 0.26 10.80
N PHE A 387 3.02 -1.00 11.10
CA PHE A 387 2.08 -2.12 11.03
C PHE A 387 1.98 -2.85 12.38
N GLY A 388 0.78 -2.98 12.91
CA GLY A 388 0.48 -3.91 14.00
C GLY A 388 0.66 -5.38 13.58
N GLU A 389 0.59 -6.28 14.56
CA GLU A 389 0.69 -7.73 14.31
C GLU A 389 -0.43 -8.20 13.37
N ASN A 390 -0.11 -9.07 12.41
CA ASN A 390 -1.01 -9.58 11.37
C ASN A 390 -1.69 -8.52 10.47
N SER A 391 -1.14 -7.31 10.39
CA SER A 391 -1.59 -6.29 9.42
C SER A 391 -0.78 -6.35 8.11
N GLY A 392 -1.27 -5.75 7.02
CA GLY A 392 -0.57 -5.82 5.72
C GLY A 392 -1.15 -4.92 4.64
N ILE A 393 -0.57 -4.99 3.45
CA ILE A 393 -1.05 -4.32 2.24
C ILE A 393 -1.41 -5.39 1.21
N VAL A 394 -2.56 -5.25 0.57
CA VAL A 394 -2.97 -6.06 -0.57
C VAL A 394 -3.37 -5.12 -1.70
N CYS A 395 -2.66 -5.20 -2.82
CA CYS A 395 -3.01 -4.52 -4.05
C CYS A 395 -3.59 -5.55 -5.01
N ASP A 396 -4.87 -5.41 -5.37
CA ASP A 396 -5.57 -6.32 -6.27
C ASP A 396 -6.23 -5.57 -7.44
N GLN A 397 -6.52 -6.29 -8.53
CA GLN A 397 -7.18 -5.74 -9.73
C GLN A 397 -6.50 -4.46 -10.24
N GLY A 398 -5.17 -4.46 -10.32
CA GLY A 398 -4.38 -3.36 -10.85
C GLY A 398 -4.10 -2.20 -9.88
N GLY A 399 -4.47 -2.32 -8.60
CA GLY A 399 -3.97 -1.41 -7.58
C GLY A 399 -2.44 -1.38 -7.54
N LYS A 400 -1.85 -0.24 -7.16
CA LYS A 400 -0.38 -0.09 -7.16
C LYS A 400 0.21 0.61 -5.95
N VAL A 401 1.46 0.28 -5.67
CA VAL A 401 2.32 0.95 -4.69
C VAL A 401 3.39 1.76 -5.40
N ILE A 402 3.53 3.02 -5.00
CA ILE A 402 4.60 3.93 -5.44
C ILE A 402 5.31 4.45 -4.19
N ALA A 403 6.53 4.00 -3.95
CA ALA A 403 7.30 4.36 -2.78
C ALA A 403 8.76 4.63 -3.16
N ASN A 404 9.33 5.74 -2.67
CA ASN A 404 10.74 6.03 -2.83
C ASN A 404 11.32 6.64 -1.56
N ASN A 405 12.39 6.06 -1.02
CA ASN A 405 13.01 6.49 0.25
C ASN A 405 12.05 6.45 1.46
N ALA A 406 11.16 5.45 1.51
CA ALA A 406 10.17 5.29 2.58
C ALA A 406 10.48 4.09 3.51
N THR A 407 9.76 3.97 4.62
CA THR A 407 9.87 2.82 5.54
C THR A 407 8.54 2.11 5.74
N PHE A 408 8.56 0.78 5.58
CA PHE A 408 7.50 -0.14 5.99
C PHE A 408 8.04 -0.97 7.16
N ALA A 409 7.42 -0.91 8.33
CA ALA A 409 7.93 -1.60 9.50
C ALA A 409 6.82 -2.02 10.45
N SER A 410 7.07 -3.01 11.30
CA SER A 410 6.16 -3.23 12.43
C SER A 410 6.21 -2.04 13.40
N SER A 411 5.07 -1.71 14.00
CA SER A 411 4.96 -0.71 15.06
C SER A 411 5.65 -1.16 16.35
N ASP A 412 5.77 -2.47 16.56
CA ASP A 412 6.60 -3.10 17.58
C ASP A 412 7.73 -3.89 16.90
N SER A 413 8.98 -3.49 17.13
CA SER A 413 10.15 -4.10 16.48
C SER A 413 10.38 -5.58 16.82
N THR A 414 9.67 -6.14 17.81
CA THR A 414 9.72 -7.56 18.16
C THR A 414 8.64 -8.39 17.46
N LYS A 415 7.66 -7.74 16.82
CA LYS A 415 6.52 -8.35 16.16
C LYS A 415 6.66 -8.35 14.65
N LYS A 416 5.97 -9.30 14.02
CA LYS A 416 5.89 -9.43 12.56
C LYS A 416 4.54 -8.93 12.03
N TRP A 417 4.53 -8.48 10.79
CA TRP A 417 3.34 -8.13 10.02
C TRP A 417 3.33 -8.93 8.70
N ASN A 418 2.24 -8.91 7.94
CA ASN A 418 2.03 -9.87 6.84
C ASN A 418 2.84 -9.55 5.58
N GLY A 419 3.20 -8.29 5.34
CA GLY A 419 3.90 -7.86 4.13
C GLY A 419 3.06 -7.06 3.15
N ILE A 420 3.65 -6.86 1.97
CA ILE A 420 3.04 -6.20 0.82
C ILE A 420 2.75 -7.25 -0.24
N SER A 421 1.49 -7.42 -0.61
CA SER A 421 1.07 -8.27 -1.73
C SER A 421 0.69 -7.39 -2.92
N LEU A 422 1.34 -7.62 -4.06
CA LEU A 422 1.17 -6.93 -5.32
C LEU A 422 0.64 -7.92 -6.36
N SER A 423 -0.64 -7.81 -6.73
CA SER A 423 -1.23 -8.71 -7.71
C SER A 423 -1.97 -8.00 -8.84
N GLY A 424 -2.02 -8.70 -9.98
CA GLY A 424 -2.65 -8.24 -11.20
C GLY A 424 -1.84 -7.19 -11.96
N LEU A 425 -2.44 -6.76 -13.07
CA LEU A 425 -1.80 -5.90 -14.07
C LEU A 425 -1.66 -4.45 -13.57
N SER A 426 -0.54 -4.15 -12.91
CA SER A 426 -0.19 -2.81 -12.41
C SER A 426 1.30 -2.50 -12.51
N GLN A 427 1.62 -1.21 -12.45
CA GLN A 427 2.98 -0.66 -12.41
C GLN A 427 3.37 -0.29 -10.98
N ASP A 428 4.06 -1.20 -10.30
CA ASP A 428 4.55 -1.00 -8.94
C ASP A 428 6.00 -0.51 -8.95
N THR A 429 6.29 0.50 -8.12
CA THR A 429 7.65 1.04 -7.97
C THR A 429 7.98 1.24 -6.50
N ILE A 430 8.84 0.40 -5.96
CA ILE A 430 9.30 0.47 -4.56
C ILE A 430 10.82 0.59 -4.59
N LYS A 431 11.32 1.81 -4.36
CA LYS A 431 12.73 2.17 -4.51
C LYS A 431 13.34 2.70 -3.22
N ASN A 432 14.58 2.33 -2.91
CA ASN A 432 15.33 2.87 -1.76
C ASN A 432 14.56 2.76 -0.42
N CYS A 433 13.69 1.75 -0.29
CA CYS A 433 12.80 1.63 0.87
C CYS A 433 13.37 0.66 1.91
N SER A 434 13.01 0.85 3.17
CA SER A 434 13.34 -0.09 4.24
C SER A 434 12.11 -0.88 4.64
N ILE A 435 12.16 -2.21 4.52
CA ILE A 435 11.10 -3.16 4.86
C ILE A 435 11.58 -3.97 6.06
N LYS A 436 10.90 -3.87 7.21
CA LYS A 436 11.34 -4.49 8.47
C LYS A 436 10.29 -5.41 9.06
N ASN A 437 10.72 -6.61 9.47
CA ASN A 437 9.90 -7.61 10.19
C ASN A 437 8.62 -8.04 9.46
N ALA A 438 8.64 -8.04 8.14
CA ALA A 438 7.53 -8.50 7.32
C ALA A 438 7.65 -10.02 7.08
N ALA A 439 6.59 -10.79 7.38
CA ALA A 439 6.58 -12.25 7.21
C ALA A 439 6.87 -12.66 5.77
N TYR A 440 6.23 -11.97 4.82
CA TYR A 440 6.69 -11.82 3.45
C TYR A 440 7.10 -10.36 3.27
N GLY A 441 8.28 -10.06 2.76
CA GLY A 441 8.67 -8.66 2.53
C GLY A 441 7.78 -8.03 1.47
N ILE A 442 7.94 -8.48 0.23
CA ILE A 442 7.08 -8.14 -0.91
C ILE A 442 6.78 -9.41 -1.68
N SER A 443 5.50 -9.65 -1.94
CA SER A 443 4.98 -10.73 -2.77
C SER A 443 4.43 -10.14 -4.07
N ILE A 444 4.88 -10.66 -5.21
CA ILE A 444 4.46 -10.24 -6.55
C ILE A 444 3.81 -11.45 -7.21
N SER A 445 2.53 -11.36 -7.58
CA SER A 445 1.83 -12.45 -8.25
C SER A 445 1.02 -11.98 -9.45
N ASP A 446 0.82 -12.87 -10.42
CA ASP A 446 -0.14 -12.70 -11.52
C ASP A 446 0.07 -11.42 -12.33
N LYS A 447 1.34 -11.04 -12.57
CA LYS A 447 1.71 -9.87 -13.39
C LYS A 447 1.93 -10.21 -14.87
N TYR A 448 1.54 -11.40 -15.30
CA TYR A 448 1.62 -11.82 -16.69
C TYR A 448 0.43 -11.29 -17.52
N ASP A 449 0.70 -10.42 -18.50
CA ASP A 449 -0.30 -9.96 -19.47
C ASP A 449 -0.41 -10.94 -20.65
N ALA A 450 -1.24 -11.97 -20.49
CA ALA A 450 -1.49 -12.96 -21.54
C ALA A 450 -2.19 -12.39 -22.79
N GLU A 451 -2.80 -11.21 -22.70
CA GLU A 451 -3.60 -10.62 -23.77
C GLU A 451 -2.84 -9.57 -24.60
N ASP A 452 -1.57 -9.28 -24.24
CA ASP A 452 -0.70 -8.30 -24.90
C ASP A 452 -1.41 -6.95 -25.13
N THR A 453 -1.92 -6.36 -24.05
CA THR A 453 -2.76 -5.16 -24.10
C THR A 453 -1.99 -3.89 -24.50
N GLY A 454 -0.66 -3.98 -24.67
CA GLY A 454 0.23 -2.86 -25.01
C GLY A 454 0.43 -1.86 -23.87
N ILE A 455 0.14 -2.24 -22.62
CA ILE A 455 0.33 -1.43 -21.42
C ILE A 455 1.52 -2.02 -20.64
N ASP A 456 2.53 -1.20 -20.32
CA ASP A 456 3.72 -1.63 -19.59
C ASP A 456 3.39 -2.02 -18.14
N TYR A 457 2.93 -3.24 -17.85
CA TYR A 457 2.81 -3.71 -16.47
C TYR A 457 4.18 -4.18 -15.97
N SER A 458 4.55 -3.76 -14.76
CA SER A 458 5.85 -4.11 -14.19
C SER A 458 5.86 -3.97 -12.69
N ALA A 459 6.80 -4.68 -12.05
CA ALA A 459 7.17 -4.42 -10.68
C ALA A 459 8.67 -4.13 -10.61
N GLU A 460 9.03 -2.93 -10.16
CA GLU A 460 10.42 -2.57 -9.86
C GLU A 460 10.61 -2.47 -8.36
N ILE A 461 11.44 -3.36 -7.82
CA ILE A 461 11.91 -3.36 -6.44
C ILE A 461 13.42 -3.10 -6.46
N SER A 462 13.84 -1.87 -6.17
CA SER A 462 15.24 -1.48 -6.33
C SER A 462 15.82 -0.71 -5.15
N GLY A 463 17.09 -0.96 -4.79
CA GLY A 463 17.77 -0.25 -3.70
C GLY A 463 17.16 -0.47 -2.31
N CYS A 464 16.30 -1.48 -2.13
CA CYS A 464 15.56 -1.67 -0.88
C CYS A 464 16.33 -2.52 0.12
N THR A 465 16.03 -2.33 1.40
CA THR A 465 16.64 -3.08 2.50
C THR A 465 15.58 -3.85 3.27
N PHE A 466 15.68 -5.19 3.25
CA PHE A 466 14.84 -6.14 3.99
C PHE A 466 15.58 -6.59 5.25
N ILE A 467 14.98 -6.35 6.43
CA ILE A 467 15.61 -6.68 7.71
C ILE A 467 14.65 -7.46 8.59
N ASN A 468 15.08 -8.64 9.05
CA ASN A 468 14.44 -9.35 10.15
C ASN A 468 15.15 -9.05 11.48
N LYS A 469 14.43 -8.42 12.40
CA LYS A 469 14.87 -8.20 13.79
C LYS A 469 14.07 -9.01 14.82
N THR A 470 13.18 -9.88 14.35
CA THR A 470 12.35 -10.73 15.21
C THR A 470 13.10 -12.02 15.55
N ASN A 471 12.64 -12.70 16.60
CA ASN A 471 13.18 -14.01 17.00
C ASN A 471 12.52 -15.17 16.23
N TYR A 472 11.89 -14.89 15.10
CA TYR A 472 11.23 -15.88 14.25
C TYR A 472 11.90 -15.89 12.87
N VAL A 473 12.05 -17.07 12.29
CA VAL A 473 12.33 -17.21 10.86
C VAL A 473 11.11 -16.70 10.09
N LEU A 474 11.32 -15.74 9.19
CA LEU A 474 10.29 -15.20 8.29
C LEU A 474 10.33 -15.99 6.97
N ASN A 475 9.30 -15.91 6.14
CA ASN A 475 9.19 -16.75 4.95
C ASN A 475 10.19 -16.31 3.87
N SER A 476 9.89 -15.20 3.20
CA SER A 476 10.73 -14.68 2.11
C SER A 476 10.84 -13.16 2.19
N ALA A 477 12.03 -12.62 1.95
CA ALA A 477 12.16 -11.18 1.75
C ALA A 477 11.46 -10.75 0.45
N LEU A 478 11.64 -11.52 -0.62
CA LEU A 478 10.95 -11.36 -1.89
C LEU A 478 10.36 -12.69 -2.35
N TYR A 479 9.10 -12.66 -2.77
CA TYR A 479 8.40 -13.79 -3.37
C TYR A 479 7.76 -13.35 -4.69
N ILE A 480 8.06 -14.06 -5.78
CA ILE A 480 7.56 -13.78 -7.11
C ILE A 480 6.90 -15.05 -7.66
N ALA A 481 5.67 -14.95 -8.15
CA ALA A 481 4.95 -16.09 -8.71
C ALA A 481 4.18 -15.70 -9.98
N GLY A 482 4.24 -16.53 -11.02
CA GLY A 482 3.39 -16.36 -12.20
C GLY A 482 3.47 -14.97 -12.86
N SER A 483 4.66 -14.37 -12.88
CA SER A 483 4.86 -12.97 -13.22
C SER A 483 6.02 -12.79 -14.22
N ASN A 484 5.87 -11.84 -15.15
CA ASN A 484 6.94 -11.32 -16.00
C ASN A 484 7.09 -9.80 -15.78
N ASN A 485 8.08 -9.17 -16.42
CA ASN A 485 8.39 -7.74 -16.28
C ASN A 485 8.62 -7.30 -14.83
N VAL A 486 9.50 -8.03 -14.14
CA VAL A 486 9.89 -7.77 -12.75
C VAL A 486 11.40 -7.47 -12.69
N LEU A 487 11.75 -6.34 -12.08
CA LEU A 487 13.13 -5.95 -11.79
C LEU A 487 13.37 -5.96 -10.28
N ILE A 488 14.28 -6.83 -9.85
CA ILE A 488 14.78 -6.93 -8.47
C ILE A 488 16.26 -6.51 -8.48
N MET A 489 16.54 -5.26 -8.11
CA MET A 489 17.89 -4.69 -8.32
C MET A 489 18.49 -4.02 -7.09
N ASN A 490 19.75 -4.29 -6.76
CA ASN A 490 20.51 -3.61 -5.71
C ASN A 490 19.82 -3.64 -4.34
N ASN A 491 19.10 -4.71 -4.01
CA ASN A 491 18.46 -4.86 -2.71
C ASN A 491 19.38 -5.57 -1.72
N SER A 492 19.23 -5.28 -0.44
CA SER A 492 19.95 -5.95 0.65
C SER A 492 18.99 -6.74 1.54
N VAL A 493 19.24 -8.03 1.77
CA VAL A 493 18.50 -8.89 2.70
C VAL A 493 19.41 -9.29 3.85
N SER A 494 18.93 -9.09 5.10
CA SER A 494 19.71 -9.44 6.28
C SER A 494 18.84 -9.80 7.49
N SER A 495 19.42 -10.50 8.44
CA SER A 495 18.87 -10.68 9.79
C SER A 495 19.85 -10.19 10.83
N SER A 496 19.33 -9.58 11.90
CA SER A 496 20.15 -9.15 13.04
C SER A 496 19.86 -9.92 14.33
N ALA A 497 18.86 -10.81 14.31
CA ALA A 497 18.39 -11.52 15.50
C ALA A 497 18.64 -13.04 15.42
N LEU A 498 18.77 -13.58 14.20
CA LEU A 498 18.97 -15.00 13.93
C LEU A 498 20.05 -15.15 12.85
N GLU A 499 20.80 -16.24 12.88
CA GLU A 499 21.72 -16.62 11.80
C GLU A 499 20.94 -17.03 10.53
N LYS A 500 19.76 -17.63 10.71
CA LYS A 500 18.76 -17.87 9.66
C LYS A 500 17.50 -17.07 9.97
N GLY A 501 17.41 -15.84 9.45
CA GLY A 501 16.26 -14.96 9.66
C GLY A 501 15.17 -15.07 8.61
N TYR A 502 15.48 -15.53 7.41
CA TYR A 502 14.49 -15.83 6.37
C TYR A 502 14.65 -17.28 5.90
N THR A 503 13.56 -17.93 5.49
CA THR A 503 13.66 -19.20 4.76
C THR A 503 14.30 -18.96 3.40
N HIS A 504 13.86 -17.93 2.67
CA HIS A 504 14.43 -17.54 1.37
C HIS A 504 14.76 -16.04 1.32
N GLY A 505 15.89 -15.67 0.72
CA GLY A 505 16.14 -14.28 0.35
C GLY A 505 15.21 -13.85 -0.78
N ILE A 506 15.36 -14.50 -1.93
CA ILE A 506 14.47 -14.37 -3.08
C ILE A 506 13.90 -15.77 -3.40
N TYR A 507 12.59 -15.84 -3.55
CA TYR A 507 11.90 -17.01 -4.06
C TYR A 507 11.14 -16.59 -5.33
N ALA A 508 11.37 -17.25 -6.45
CA ALA A 508 10.59 -17.07 -7.67
C ALA A 508 10.08 -18.43 -8.18
N GLU A 509 8.80 -18.49 -8.58
CA GLU A 509 8.23 -19.69 -9.20
C GLU A 509 7.33 -19.38 -10.40
N TYR A 510 7.34 -20.29 -11.37
CA TYR A 510 6.50 -20.28 -12.57
C TYR A 510 6.50 -18.92 -13.27
N CYS A 511 7.66 -18.26 -13.27
CA CYS A 511 7.85 -16.99 -13.97
C CYS A 511 8.22 -17.33 -15.43
N PRO A 512 7.30 -17.11 -16.39
CA PRO A 512 7.52 -17.49 -17.79
C PRO A 512 8.71 -16.73 -18.36
N GLU A 513 9.29 -17.24 -19.45
CA GLU A 513 10.37 -16.50 -20.11
C GLU A 513 9.92 -15.07 -20.49
N GLY A 514 10.73 -14.10 -20.09
CA GLY A 514 10.41 -12.68 -20.13
C GLY A 514 11.36 -11.89 -19.22
N VAL A 515 11.11 -10.60 -19.02
CA VAL A 515 11.99 -9.73 -18.22
C VAL A 515 11.81 -10.01 -16.72
N LEU A 516 12.41 -11.09 -16.20
CA LEU A 516 12.66 -11.26 -14.77
C LEU A 516 14.16 -11.05 -14.52
N ASN A 517 14.49 -9.87 -14.01
CA ASN A 517 15.88 -9.45 -13.78
C ASN A 517 16.17 -9.40 -12.29
N ILE A 518 17.20 -10.13 -11.85
CA ILE A 518 17.66 -10.18 -10.45
C ILE A 518 19.13 -9.73 -10.44
N ILE A 519 19.38 -8.45 -10.16
CA ILE A 519 20.69 -7.84 -10.42
C ILE A 519 21.28 -7.16 -9.17
N GLY A 520 22.53 -7.44 -8.83
CA GLY A 520 23.28 -6.66 -7.83
C GLY A 520 22.75 -6.77 -6.40
N ASN A 521 21.98 -7.81 -6.06
CA ASN A 521 21.40 -7.96 -4.72
C ASN A 521 22.41 -8.57 -3.74
N GLU A 522 22.41 -8.09 -2.49
CA GLU A 522 23.21 -8.62 -1.39
C GLU A 522 22.29 -9.38 -0.43
N ILE A 523 22.45 -10.70 -0.30
CA ILE A 523 21.55 -11.56 0.47
C ILE A 523 22.35 -12.33 1.51
N SER A 524 21.96 -12.17 2.77
CA SER A 524 22.59 -12.87 3.89
C SER A 524 21.59 -13.23 4.99
N GLY A 525 21.97 -14.18 5.84
CA GLY A 525 21.16 -14.61 6.99
C GLY A 525 19.86 -15.31 6.58
N THR A 526 19.94 -16.15 5.54
CA THR A 526 18.80 -16.89 4.98
C THR A 526 19.06 -18.39 4.98
N GLY A 527 17.99 -19.19 4.86
CA GLY A 527 18.10 -20.62 4.57
C GLY A 527 18.65 -20.81 3.17
N ASN A 528 17.85 -20.42 2.18
CA ASN A 528 18.30 -20.29 0.80
C ASN A 528 18.56 -18.83 0.43
N GLY A 529 19.64 -18.56 -0.30
CA GLY A 529 19.88 -17.23 -0.87
C GLY A 529 18.81 -16.91 -1.92
N MET A 530 18.74 -17.76 -2.94
CA MET A 530 17.77 -17.69 -4.03
C MET A 530 17.13 -19.07 -4.27
N THR A 531 15.83 -19.10 -4.53
CA THR A 531 15.09 -20.30 -4.93
C THR A 531 14.29 -19.99 -6.18
N LEU A 532 14.52 -20.74 -7.25
CA LEU A 532 13.95 -20.53 -8.57
C LEU A 532 13.33 -21.83 -9.07
N ILE A 533 12.02 -21.82 -9.35
CA ILE A 533 11.27 -23.01 -9.73
C ILE A 533 10.49 -22.73 -11.03
N GLY A 534 10.81 -23.42 -12.12
CA GLY A 534 10.14 -23.18 -13.41
C GLY A 534 10.35 -21.76 -13.93
N CYS A 535 11.56 -21.21 -13.80
CA CYS A 535 11.88 -19.82 -14.18
C CYS A 535 13.07 -19.74 -15.15
N SER A 536 13.07 -18.74 -16.03
CA SER A 536 14.26 -18.38 -16.84
C SER A 536 14.69 -16.92 -16.60
N PRO A 537 15.23 -16.58 -15.41
CA PRO A 537 15.61 -15.20 -15.11
C PRO A 537 16.95 -14.81 -15.74
N PHE A 538 17.19 -13.50 -15.85
CA PHE A 538 18.54 -12.95 -15.94
C PHE A 538 19.01 -12.57 -14.53
N ALA A 539 19.98 -13.29 -13.99
CA ALA A 539 20.46 -13.09 -12.63
C ALA A 539 21.97 -12.77 -12.60
N ALA A 540 22.30 -11.51 -12.33
CA ALA A 540 23.66 -11.03 -12.47
C ALA A 540 24.18 -10.29 -11.24
N GLN A 541 25.48 -10.42 -10.93
CA GLN A 541 26.17 -9.61 -9.92
C GLN A 541 25.58 -9.70 -8.50
N ASN A 542 24.84 -10.76 -8.18
CA ASN A 542 24.30 -10.94 -6.83
C ASN A 542 25.37 -11.52 -5.90
N ALA A 543 25.39 -11.05 -4.66
CA ALA A 543 26.24 -11.57 -3.60
C ALA A 543 25.38 -12.30 -2.56
N LEU A 544 25.51 -13.62 -2.48
CA LEU A 544 24.79 -14.49 -1.57
C LEU A 544 25.78 -15.03 -0.54
N ALA A 545 25.57 -14.70 0.74
CA ALA A 545 26.45 -15.10 1.83
C ALA A 545 25.66 -15.87 2.90
N GLY A 546 25.94 -17.15 3.01
CA GLY A 546 25.34 -18.07 3.96
C GLY A 546 26.08 -18.11 5.30
N ASN A 547 25.74 -19.12 6.09
CA ASN A 547 26.47 -19.57 7.27
C ASN A 547 26.20 -21.06 7.50
N GLU A 548 26.67 -21.61 8.62
CA GLU A 548 26.53 -23.04 8.96
C GLU A 548 25.07 -23.55 9.07
N TYR A 549 24.08 -22.64 9.13
CA TYR A 549 22.66 -22.95 9.17
C TYR A 549 21.95 -22.71 7.83
N SER A 550 22.68 -22.22 6.82
CA SER A 550 22.17 -21.98 5.48
C SER A 550 22.24 -23.23 4.62
N GLU A 551 21.18 -23.49 3.86
CA GLU A 551 20.99 -24.69 3.07
C GLU A 551 21.64 -24.52 1.69
N CYS A 552 21.05 -23.71 0.79
CA CYS A 552 21.57 -23.53 -0.56
C CYS A 552 21.71 -22.06 -0.94
N GLY A 553 22.83 -21.70 -1.56
CA GLY A 553 23.01 -20.35 -2.10
C GLY A 553 21.99 -20.07 -3.21
N MET A 554 21.98 -20.92 -4.23
CA MET A 554 21.03 -20.89 -5.33
C MET A 554 20.43 -22.27 -5.58
N PHE A 555 19.14 -22.39 -5.29
CA PHE A 555 18.36 -23.60 -5.58
C PHE A 555 17.56 -23.39 -6.85
N LEU A 556 17.79 -24.23 -7.86
CA LEU A 556 17.08 -24.23 -9.12
C LEU A 556 16.33 -25.54 -9.30
N ASP A 557 15.08 -25.43 -9.70
CA ASP A 557 14.27 -26.53 -10.19
C ASP A 557 13.64 -26.12 -11.52
N ASN A 558 13.87 -26.92 -12.56
CA ASN A 558 13.30 -26.74 -13.88
C ASN A 558 13.49 -25.31 -14.43
N SER A 559 14.66 -24.71 -14.18
CA SER A 559 14.94 -23.30 -14.39
C SER A 559 16.15 -23.09 -15.32
N ASN A 560 16.00 -22.29 -16.38
CA ASN A 560 16.93 -22.26 -17.53
C ASN A 560 17.40 -20.85 -17.90
N GLY A 561 17.60 -19.99 -16.89
CA GLY A 561 18.04 -18.61 -17.07
C GLY A 561 19.54 -18.44 -17.35
N THR A 562 19.97 -17.17 -17.39
CA THR A 562 21.39 -16.79 -17.48
C THR A 562 21.85 -16.26 -16.12
N PHE A 563 22.96 -16.81 -15.63
CA PHE A 563 23.53 -16.47 -14.33
C PHE A 563 24.97 -16.06 -14.48
N GLU A 564 25.25 -14.80 -14.19
CA GLU A 564 26.58 -14.26 -14.45
C GLU A 564 27.12 -13.37 -13.33
N TYR A 565 28.43 -13.46 -13.09
CA TYR A 565 29.14 -12.64 -12.11
C TYR A 565 28.56 -12.69 -10.68
N ASN A 566 27.81 -13.73 -10.32
CA ASN A 566 27.30 -13.87 -8.96
C ASN A 566 28.40 -14.40 -8.03
N GLU A 567 28.40 -13.96 -6.77
CA GLU A 567 29.28 -14.47 -5.71
C GLU A 567 28.43 -15.20 -4.67
N ILE A 568 28.71 -16.48 -4.45
CA ILE A 568 27.90 -17.35 -3.60
C ILE A 568 28.83 -18.06 -2.64
N SER A 569 28.63 -17.82 -1.34
CA SER A 569 29.56 -18.27 -0.32
C SER A 569 28.89 -18.80 0.93
N ASP A 570 29.57 -19.74 1.61
CA ASP A 570 29.21 -20.21 2.96
C ASP A 570 27.80 -20.83 3.12
N PHE A 571 27.29 -21.54 2.12
CA PHE A 571 26.06 -22.35 2.21
C PHE A 571 26.38 -23.84 2.27
N TYR A 572 25.51 -24.70 2.80
CA TYR A 572 25.75 -26.15 2.74
C TYR A 572 26.08 -26.62 1.30
N CYS A 573 25.36 -26.11 0.30
CA CYS A 573 25.77 -26.09 -1.11
C CYS A 573 25.67 -24.68 -1.70
N SER A 574 26.65 -24.24 -2.51
CA SER A 574 26.54 -22.92 -3.16
C SER A 574 25.45 -22.92 -4.23
N TYR A 575 25.37 -24.00 -5.01
CA TYR A 575 24.45 -24.13 -6.12
C TYR A 575 23.88 -25.54 -6.16
N PHE A 576 22.57 -25.62 -6.27
CA PHE A 576 21.83 -26.87 -6.42
C PHE A 576 20.91 -26.74 -7.62
N SER A 577 20.91 -27.71 -8.52
CA SER A 577 19.99 -27.75 -9.66
C SER A 577 19.29 -29.09 -9.88
N TYR A 578 18.00 -29.04 -10.17
CA TYR A 578 17.15 -30.14 -10.67
C TYR A 578 16.55 -29.78 -12.04
N TYR A 579 16.58 -30.69 -13.02
CA TYR A 579 16.02 -30.48 -14.38
C TYR A 579 16.36 -29.12 -15.01
N SER A 580 17.53 -28.58 -14.72
CA SER A 580 17.89 -27.20 -15.06
C SER A 580 19.15 -27.17 -15.90
N SER A 581 19.13 -26.36 -16.96
CA SER A 581 20.23 -26.20 -17.92
C SER A 581 20.58 -24.73 -18.16
N PRO A 582 20.91 -23.95 -17.12
CA PRO A 582 21.20 -22.52 -17.27
C PRO A 582 22.61 -22.25 -17.81
N ASP A 583 22.82 -21.02 -18.29
CA ASP A 583 24.17 -20.53 -18.61
C ASP A 583 24.84 -20.00 -17.33
N LEU A 584 26.06 -20.46 -17.04
CA LEU A 584 26.85 -20.00 -15.89
C LEU A 584 28.13 -19.31 -16.37
N LEU A 585 28.20 -17.98 -16.25
CA LEU A 585 29.34 -17.16 -16.65
C LEU A 585 30.01 -16.47 -15.46
N LYS A 586 31.29 -16.76 -15.22
CA LYS A 586 32.12 -16.02 -14.24
C LYS A 586 31.52 -15.89 -12.83
N ASN A 587 30.71 -16.86 -12.43
CA ASN A 587 30.23 -16.92 -11.06
C ASN A 587 31.37 -17.38 -10.14
N VAL A 588 31.31 -16.96 -8.88
CA VAL A 588 32.19 -17.39 -7.81
C VAL A 588 31.39 -18.27 -6.87
N PHE A 589 31.75 -19.54 -6.79
CA PHE A 589 31.24 -20.48 -5.82
C PHE A 589 32.34 -20.72 -4.78
N ASP A 590 32.11 -20.28 -3.54
CA ASP A 590 33.09 -20.33 -2.44
C ASP A 590 32.50 -21.03 -1.22
N ASN A 591 32.68 -22.35 -1.13
CA ASN A 591 32.04 -23.14 -0.08
C ASN A 591 33.06 -23.76 0.88
N TYR A 592 32.71 -23.83 2.17
CA TYR A 592 33.46 -24.51 3.24
C TYR A 592 32.70 -25.68 3.86
N TYR A 593 31.49 -25.98 3.38
CA TYR A 593 30.64 -27.06 3.87
C TYR A 593 30.71 -28.26 2.93
N ASP A 594 29.64 -28.65 2.21
CA ASP A 594 29.61 -29.95 1.52
C ASP A 594 30.17 -29.90 0.09
N ASP A 595 29.42 -29.28 -0.82
CA ASP A 595 29.73 -29.20 -2.26
C ASP A 595 29.57 -27.77 -2.77
N ASN A 596 30.35 -27.35 -3.78
CA ASN A 596 30.07 -26.07 -4.43
C ASN A 596 28.84 -26.18 -5.34
N LEU A 597 28.84 -27.12 -6.28
CA LEU A 597 27.72 -27.36 -7.21
C LEU A 597 27.21 -28.80 -7.06
N TRP A 598 25.91 -28.97 -6.90
CA TRP A 598 25.22 -30.27 -6.97
C TRP A 598 24.19 -30.26 -8.09
N LEU A 599 24.39 -31.13 -9.08
CA LEU A 599 23.54 -31.29 -10.25
C LEU A 599 22.79 -32.62 -10.21
N SER A 600 21.47 -32.57 -10.18
CA SER A 600 20.62 -33.76 -10.10
C SER A 600 19.61 -33.79 -11.24
N SER A 601 19.11 -34.99 -11.54
CA SER A 601 17.92 -35.24 -12.34
C SER A 601 17.93 -34.50 -13.68
N SER A 602 18.83 -34.89 -14.58
CA SER A 602 18.91 -34.33 -15.94
C SER A 602 19.26 -32.84 -16.00
N SER A 603 19.96 -32.32 -14.99
CA SER A 603 20.52 -30.97 -15.01
C SER A 603 21.79 -30.88 -15.87
N VAL A 604 21.85 -29.88 -16.75
CA VAL A 604 22.91 -29.70 -17.75
C VAL A 604 23.34 -28.23 -17.84
N PRO A 605 23.93 -27.65 -16.76
CA PRO A 605 24.38 -26.26 -16.80
C PRO A 605 25.49 -26.09 -17.84
N VAL A 606 25.41 -24.99 -18.61
CA VAL A 606 26.44 -24.61 -19.57
C VAL A 606 27.52 -23.82 -18.85
N MET A 607 28.74 -24.36 -18.83
CA MET A 607 29.90 -23.84 -18.12
C MET A 607 31.10 -23.70 -19.05
N HIS A 608 30.88 -23.48 -20.34
CA HIS A 608 31.95 -23.18 -21.27
C HIS A 608 31.60 -22.04 -22.21
N PRO A 609 32.58 -21.21 -22.60
CA PRO A 609 32.38 -20.28 -23.68
C PRO A 609 32.27 -21.05 -24.98
N LEU A 610 31.93 -20.34 -26.03
CA LEU A 610 31.93 -20.89 -27.36
C LEU A 610 33.18 -20.47 -28.12
N ILE A 611 33.86 -21.44 -28.71
CA ILE A 611 35.10 -21.25 -29.44
C ILE A 611 34.84 -21.38 -30.93
N ASN A 612 35.05 -20.32 -31.71
CA ASN A 612 34.90 -20.40 -33.15
C ASN A 612 35.97 -19.59 -33.90
N GLY A 613 36.54 -20.15 -34.97
CA GLY A 613 37.56 -19.51 -35.80
C GLY A 613 38.85 -19.14 -35.05
N GLY A 614 39.06 -19.65 -33.83
CA GLY A 614 40.12 -19.23 -32.91
C GLY A 614 39.74 -18.09 -31.94
N SER A 615 38.53 -17.54 -32.05
CA SER A 615 37.94 -16.57 -31.13
C SER A 615 37.14 -17.27 -30.03
N VAL A 616 37.06 -16.64 -28.85
CA VAL A 616 36.32 -17.14 -27.68
C VAL A 616 35.20 -16.15 -27.33
N TYR A 617 33.97 -16.66 -27.27
CA TYR A 617 32.74 -15.91 -27.00
C TYR A 617 32.16 -16.33 -25.64
N TRP A 618 32.13 -15.40 -24.69
CA TRP A 618 31.83 -15.69 -23.28
C TRP A 618 30.37 -15.44 -22.93
N TYR A 619 29.49 -16.40 -23.19
CA TYR A 619 28.14 -16.42 -22.57
C TYR A 619 28.06 -17.38 -21.37
N ALA A 620 29.07 -18.24 -21.21
CA ALA A 620 29.24 -19.17 -20.10
C ALA A 620 30.74 -19.48 -19.89
N GLY A 621 31.08 -20.14 -18.78
CA GLY A 621 32.44 -20.53 -18.42
C GLY A 621 33.21 -19.49 -17.59
N ASP A 622 34.50 -19.73 -17.37
CA ASP A 622 35.38 -18.96 -16.47
C ASP A 622 34.83 -18.77 -15.04
N ASN A 623 33.99 -19.71 -14.59
CA ASN A 623 33.52 -19.74 -13.22
C ASN A 623 34.68 -20.06 -12.27
N LEU A 624 34.67 -19.47 -11.07
CA LEU A 624 35.63 -19.75 -10.01
C LEU A 624 34.98 -20.66 -8.97
N ILE A 625 35.46 -21.88 -8.86
CA ILE A 625 35.11 -22.85 -7.83
C ILE A 625 36.24 -22.85 -6.80
N LYS A 626 35.98 -22.35 -5.60
CA LYS A 626 36.97 -22.22 -4.52
C LYS A 626 36.38 -22.61 -3.17
N GLY A 627 37.26 -22.59 -2.16
CA GLY A 627 36.92 -22.84 -0.76
C GLY A 627 37.51 -24.15 -0.23
N SER A 628 36.84 -24.72 0.76
CA SER A 628 37.18 -26.01 1.36
C SER A 628 35.97 -26.94 1.50
N PRO A 629 35.26 -27.29 0.41
CA PRO A 629 34.14 -28.24 0.47
C PRO A 629 34.63 -29.61 0.98
N SER A 630 33.86 -30.27 1.84
CA SER A 630 34.20 -31.57 2.41
C SER A 630 34.13 -32.70 1.39
N ASN A 631 33.29 -32.55 0.37
CA ASN A 631 33.11 -33.57 -0.66
C ASN A 631 33.73 -33.13 -2.00
N SER A 632 33.00 -32.39 -2.82
CA SER A 632 33.42 -32.09 -4.19
C SER A 632 33.24 -30.64 -4.60
N GLY A 633 34.01 -30.21 -5.61
CA GLY A 633 33.71 -28.96 -6.30
C GLY A 633 32.41 -29.07 -7.10
N ILE A 634 32.25 -30.16 -7.85
CA ILE A 634 31.02 -30.45 -8.57
C ILE A 634 30.66 -31.92 -8.35
N ILE A 635 29.44 -32.15 -7.87
CA ILE A 635 28.80 -33.47 -7.83
C ILE A 635 27.65 -33.52 -8.83
N PHE A 636 27.52 -34.63 -9.56
CA PHE A 636 26.40 -34.86 -10.45
C PHE A 636 25.95 -36.33 -10.51
N ASP A 637 24.64 -36.54 -10.65
CA ASP A 637 24.01 -37.86 -10.68
C ASP A 637 24.12 -38.55 -12.06
N ASP A 638 23.72 -39.83 -12.16
CA ASP A 638 23.83 -40.68 -13.36
C ASP A 638 23.14 -40.10 -14.60
N ASP A 639 22.20 -39.16 -14.45
CA ASP A 639 21.47 -38.55 -15.54
C ASP A 639 21.76 -37.05 -15.71
N ALA A 640 22.69 -36.46 -14.95
CA ALA A 640 23.07 -35.05 -15.03
C ALA A 640 24.48 -34.89 -15.65
N CYS A 641 24.78 -33.74 -16.24
CA CYS A 641 26.08 -33.52 -16.89
C CYS A 641 26.45 -32.03 -17.00
N PRO A 642 27.49 -31.55 -16.31
CA PRO A 642 27.97 -30.18 -16.52
C PRO A 642 28.69 -30.06 -17.86
N LEU A 643 28.24 -29.15 -18.73
CA LEU A 643 28.93 -28.88 -19.99
C LEU A 643 30.10 -27.93 -19.74
N MET A 644 31.31 -28.48 -19.60
CA MET A 644 32.50 -27.69 -19.25
C MET A 644 33.76 -28.00 -20.05
N ASN A 645 33.63 -28.77 -21.13
CA ASN A 645 34.73 -28.95 -22.06
C ASN A 645 35.10 -27.60 -22.68
N TYR A 646 36.39 -27.27 -22.70
CA TYR A 646 36.87 -25.92 -23.06
C TYR A 646 36.31 -24.80 -22.17
N GLY A 647 35.99 -25.13 -20.92
CA GLY A 647 35.22 -24.25 -20.04
C GLY A 647 35.98 -23.10 -19.40
N TYR A 648 37.31 -23.22 -19.29
CA TYR A 648 38.17 -22.24 -18.62
C TYR A 648 37.78 -21.95 -17.17
N ASN A 649 37.00 -22.85 -16.55
CA ASN A 649 36.63 -22.75 -15.14
C ASN A 649 37.88 -22.97 -14.28
N ARG A 650 37.91 -22.30 -13.13
CA ARG A 650 39.05 -22.27 -12.22
C ARG A 650 38.69 -22.97 -10.93
N PHE A 651 39.35 -24.08 -10.65
CA PHE A 651 39.21 -24.85 -9.42
C PHE A 651 40.39 -24.55 -8.50
N ILE A 652 40.14 -23.78 -7.44
CA ILE A 652 41.13 -23.37 -6.44
C ILE A 652 40.60 -23.78 -5.06
N MET A 653 40.52 -25.09 -4.85
CA MET A 653 39.95 -25.69 -3.65
C MET A 653 41.03 -26.30 -2.76
N THR A 654 40.72 -26.44 -1.47
CA THR A 654 41.57 -27.05 -0.46
C THR A 654 40.77 -28.05 0.38
N ASN A 655 41.38 -29.11 0.92
CA ASN A 655 40.71 -30.10 1.77
C ASN A 655 39.46 -30.81 1.19
N ASN A 656 39.29 -30.77 -0.12
CA ASN A 656 38.22 -31.48 -0.83
C ASN A 656 38.65 -32.89 -1.25
N ASP A 657 37.70 -33.83 -1.27
CA ASP A 657 37.92 -35.20 -1.74
C ASP A 657 38.04 -35.22 -3.28
N TYR A 658 37.13 -34.55 -3.99
CA TYR A 658 37.09 -34.54 -5.45
C TYR A 658 37.03 -33.12 -6.04
N TYR A 659 37.65 -32.92 -7.21
CA TYR A 659 37.33 -31.80 -8.09
C TYR A 659 35.95 -31.99 -8.71
N ILE A 660 35.74 -33.19 -9.23
CA ILE A 660 34.52 -33.62 -9.90
C ILE A 660 34.19 -35.04 -9.44
N GLN A 661 32.94 -35.23 -9.01
CA GLN A 661 32.37 -36.52 -8.65
C GLN A 661 31.07 -36.73 -9.43
N GLY A 662 30.87 -37.92 -10.00
CA GLY A 662 29.60 -38.26 -10.63
C GLY A 662 29.69 -39.51 -11.47
N SER A 663 28.78 -39.63 -12.43
CA SER A 663 28.68 -40.77 -13.33
C SER A 663 28.21 -40.31 -14.70
N ASN A 664 28.93 -40.73 -15.74
CA ASN A 664 28.63 -40.30 -17.10
C ASN A 664 27.32 -40.93 -17.58
N PRO A 665 26.37 -40.14 -18.13
CA PRO A 665 25.05 -40.63 -18.48
C PRO A 665 25.02 -41.73 -19.52
N SER A 666 24.06 -42.65 -19.37
CA SER A 666 23.79 -43.73 -20.33
C SER A 666 23.51 -43.18 -21.74
N GLY A 667 24.36 -43.54 -22.69
CA GLY A 667 24.23 -43.15 -24.11
C GLY A 667 25.18 -42.05 -24.57
N TYR A 668 25.94 -41.43 -23.66
CA TYR A 668 27.08 -40.60 -24.04
C TYR A 668 28.30 -41.48 -24.38
N GLY A 669 29.24 -40.93 -25.16
CA GLY A 669 30.51 -41.59 -25.43
C GLY A 669 31.23 -41.97 -24.13
N ARG A 670 32.15 -42.94 -24.19
CA ARG A 670 32.97 -43.35 -23.03
C ARG A 670 33.86 -42.23 -22.48
N GLU A 671 33.96 -41.09 -23.13
CA GLU A 671 34.90 -40.02 -22.78
C GLU A 671 34.14 -38.84 -22.17
N PHE A 672 34.59 -38.38 -21.00
CA PHE A 672 34.06 -37.17 -20.35
C PHE A 672 35.10 -36.05 -20.45
N TYR A 673 34.77 -34.97 -21.14
CA TYR A 673 35.73 -33.94 -21.52
C TYR A 673 35.66 -32.71 -20.59
N VAL A 674 36.80 -32.36 -20.00
CA VAL A 674 36.99 -31.19 -19.12
C VAL A 674 38.25 -30.39 -19.48
N ILE A 675 38.58 -30.36 -20.77
CA ILE A 675 39.78 -29.72 -21.33
C ILE A 675 39.74 -28.19 -21.09
N GLN A 676 40.91 -27.56 -21.00
CA GLN A 676 41.12 -26.12 -20.75
C GLN A 676 40.53 -25.58 -19.44
N ASN A 677 40.20 -26.41 -18.45
CA ASN A 677 39.92 -25.92 -17.10
C ASN A 677 41.24 -25.82 -16.29
N TYR A 678 41.30 -24.88 -15.34
CA TYR A 678 42.44 -24.66 -14.45
C TYR A 678 42.20 -25.35 -13.10
N TRP A 679 43.15 -26.18 -12.65
CA TRP A 679 42.97 -27.06 -11.48
C TRP A 679 43.84 -26.67 -10.27
N GLY A 680 44.31 -25.43 -10.22
CA GLY A 680 45.23 -24.95 -9.16
C GLY A 680 46.68 -25.39 -9.36
N GLY A 681 47.01 -26.00 -10.51
CA GLY A 681 48.31 -26.56 -10.84
C GLY A 681 48.18 -27.77 -11.76
N ILE A 682 49.13 -28.71 -11.68
CA ILE A 682 49.00 -30.01 -12.34
C ILE A 682 47.81 -30.75 -11.71
N PRO A 683 46.82 -31.21 -12.51
CA PRO A 683 45.63 -31.87 -11.96
C PRO A 683 45.98 -33.15 -11.20
N ASP A 684 45.51 -33.29 -9.97
CA ASP A 684 45.59 -34.54 -9.21
C ASP A 684 44.53 -35.52 -9.74
N THR A 685 44.97 -36.58 -10.40
CA THR A 685 44.07 -37.58 -11.01
C THR A 685 43.22 -38.32 -10.00
N ASN A 686 43.61 -38.38 -8.72
CA ASN A 686 42.82 -39.05 -7.68
C ASN A 686 41.60 -38.23 -7.26
N LYS A 687 41.58 -36.93 -7.57
CA LYS A 687 40.46 -36.03 -7.29
C LYS A 687 39.40 -36.05 -8.39
N PHE A 688 39.51 -36.92 -9.38
CA PHE A 688 38.47 -37.13 -10.36
C PHE A 688 37.80 -38.48 -10.16
N TYR A 689 36.49 -38.47 -10.00
CA TYR A 689 35.69 -39.68 -9.94
C TYR A 689 34.46 -39.53 -10.82
N VAL A 690 34.54 -39.98 -12.07
CA VAL A 690 33.39 -40.06 -12.99
C VAL A 690 33.21 -41.52 -13.35
N ALA A 691 32.18 -42.16 -12.79
CA ALA A 691 31.84 -43.54 -13.13
C ALA A 691 31.43 -43.62 -14.62
N ASN A 692 31.63 -44.80 -15.23
CA ASN A 692 31.23 -45.08 -16.61
C ASN A 692 31.87 -44.20 -17.71
N ALA A 693 32.93 -43.43 -17.40
CA ALA A 693 33.71 -42.69 -18.40
C ALA A 693 35.22 -42.65 -18.12
N ASP A 694 35.97 -42.51 -19.21
CA ASP A 694 37.37 -42.11 -19.26
C ASP A 694 37.43 -40.57 -19.24
N LEU A 695 38.03 -39.99 -18.21
CA LEU A 695 38.16 -38.55 -18.09
C LEU A 695 39.26 -37.99 -19.01
N ILE A 696 38.90 -37.01 -19.84
CA ILE A 696 39.81 -36.27 -20.71
C ILE A 696 39.94 -34.82 -20.19
N TYR A 697 41.05 -34.53 -19.50
CA TYR A 697 41.33 -33.20 -18.93
C TYR A 697 42.52 -32.49 -19.60
N SER A 698 43.24 -33.16 -20.51
CA SER A 698 44.43 -32.61 -21.18
C SER A 698 44.13 -32.19 -22.63
N PRO A 699 44.60 -31.03 -23.11
CA PRO A 699 45.33 -30.00 -22.35
C PRO A 699 44.49 -29.33 -21.27
N TYR A 700 45.05 -29.14 -20.07
CA TYR A 700 44.45 -28.30 -19.03
C TYR A 700 45.02 -26.89 -19.14
N ASP A 701 44.30 -25.91 -18.60
CA ASP A 701 44.78 -24.53 -18.51
C ASP A 701 45.80 -24.44 -17.37
N ASP A 702 47.03 -24.00 -17.69
CA ASP A 702 48.16 -23.96 -16.76
C ASP A 702 48.54 -22.54 -16.31
N ASN A 703 47.85 -21.50 -16.81
CA ASN A 703 48.30 -20.10 -16.68
C ASN A 703 47.22 -19.11 -16.21
N SER A 704 46.00 -19.53 -15.86
CA SER A 704 44.92 -18.60 -15.50
C SER A 704 44.51 -18.65 -14.03
N GLN A 705 45.25 -17.95 -13.17
CA GLN A 705 44.81 -17.69 -11.79
C GLN A 705 43.74 -16.60 -11.69
N THR A 706 43.66 -15.71 -12.69
CA THR A 706 42.72 -14.59 -12.74
C THR A 706 41.61 -14.84 -13.76
N ALA A 707 40.48 -14.16 -13.57
CA ALA A 707 39.39 -14.14 -14.54
C ALA A 707 39.89 -13.56 -15.87
N ARG A 708 39.39 -14.10 -16.98
CA ARG A 708 39.77 -13.69 -18.33
C ARG A 708 39.03 -12.41 -18.73
N GLN A 709 39.67 -11.58 -19.55
CA GLN A 709 39.00 -10.42 -20.13
C GLN A 709 37.96 -10.88 -21.16
N THR A 710 36.80 -10.25 -21.13
CA THR A 710 35.77 -10.36 -22.16
C THR A 710 36.08 -9.32 -23.24
N ASN A 711 36.20 -9.75 -24.49
CA ASN A 711 36.29 -8.83 -25.63
C ASN A 711 34.85 -8.51 -26.05
N THR A 712 34.39 -7.27 -25.92
CA THR A 712 32.97 -6.90 -26.12
C THR A 712 32.79 -5.70 -27.03
N GLU A 713 31.80 -5.75 -27.94
CA GLU A 713 31.37 -4.57 -28.72
C GLU A 713 29.84 -4.33 -28.76
N ASP A 714 28.96 -5.32 -28.51
CA ASP A 714 27.50 -5.15 -28.60
C ASP A 714 26.76 -5.06 -27.27
N LYS A 715 25.69 -4.25 -27.27
CA LYS A 715 24.79 -4.05 -26.14
C LYS A 715 23.42 -4.64 -26.45
N PHE A 716 22.90 -5.41 -25.52
CA PHE A 716 21.65 -6.12 -25.66
C PHE A 716 20.64 -5.66 -24.60
N ASP A 717 19.41 -5.32 -24.99
CA ASP A 717 18.38 -4.82 -24.07
C ASP A 717 17.78 -5.98 -23.26
N ILE A 718 18.05 -5.99 -21.96
CA ILE A 718 17.47 -6.97 -21.02
C ILE A 718 16.20 -6.44 -20.35
N GLY A 719 15.64 -5.33 -20.82
CA GLY A 719 14.46 -4.67 -20.26
C GLY A 719 14.80 -3.60 -19.22
N PHE A 720 13.80 -2.80 -18.83
CA PHE A 720 13.94 -1.68 -17.88
C PHE A 720 15.00 -0.62 -18.26
N GLY A 721 15.38 -0.55 -19.55
CA GLY A 721 16.45 0.32 -20.03
C GLY A 721 17.85 -0.14 -19.60
N LEU A 722 17.99 -1.39 -19.17
CA LEU A 722 19.24 -2.03 -18.84
C LEU A 722 19.75 -2.80 -20.05
N TYR A 723 21.08 -2.84 -20.19
CA TYR A 723 21.72 -3.57 -21.26
C TYR A 723 22.74 -4.54 -20.69
N ASP A 724 22.67 -5.78 -21.14
CA ASP A 724 23.76 -6.73 -21.02
C ASP A 724 24.72 -6.57 -22.21
N THR A 725 25.96 -6.99 -22.06
CA THR A 725 26.97 -6.94 -23.11
C THR A 725 27.14 -8.31 -23.72
N VAL A 726 26.56 -8.51 -24.91
CA VAL A 726 26.58 -9.79 -25.63
C VAL A 726 27.59 -9.73 -26.78
N PHE A 727 28.04 -10.89 -27.24
CA PHE A 727 29.02 -11.02 -28.32
C PHE A 727 28.37 -10.94 -29.71
N SER A 728 28.95 -10.17 -30.64
CA SER A 728 28.69 -10.27 -32.08
C SER A 728 29.43 -11.44 -32.70
N TYR A 729 28.80 -12.06 -33.69
CA TYR A 729 29.40 -13.08 -34.54
C TYR A 729 29.02 -12.77 -35.98
N GLU A 730 30.01 -12.84 -36.87
CA GLU A 730 29.75 -12.98 -38.29
C GLU A 730 30.23 -14.38 -38.71
N PRO A 731 29.35 -15.22 -39.26
CA PRO A 731 29.70 -16.60 -39.54
C PRO A 731 30.74 -16.79 -40.65
N ASP A 732 31.77 -17.57 -40.33
CA ASP A 732 32.76 -18.04 -41.29
C ASP A 732 32.41 -19.43 -41.88
N ASN A 733 31.60 -20.27 -41.20
CA ASN A 733 31.22 -21.62 -41.71
C ASN A 733 29.91 -22.22 -41.11
N PRO A 734 28.72 -21.86 -41.62
CA PRO A 734 27.41 -22.09 -40.98
C PRO A 734 26.95 -23.57 -40.79
N ASN A 735 27.82 -24.57 -40.95
CA ASN A 735 27.47 -26.00 -40.93
C ASN A 735 28.06 -26.77 -39.74
N SER A 736 28.24 -26.15 -38.58
CA SER A 736 28.59 -26.86 -37.34
C SER A 736 27.57 -26.58 -36.24
N ALA A 737 27.26 -27.59 -35.41
CA ALA A 737 26.30 -27.45 -34.31
C ALA A 737 26.62 -26.27 -33.39
N GLN A 738 27.91 -25.99 -33.21
CA GLN A 738 28.41 -24.90 -32.40
C GLN A 738 28.13 -23.52 -33.04
N GLU A 739 28.39 -23.37 -34.34
CA GLU A 739 28.13 -22.11 -35.04
C GLU A 739 26.64 -21.82 -35.16
N LEU A 740 25.84 -22.85 -35.46
CA LEU A 740 24.38 -22.76 -35.46
C LEU A 740 23.86 -22.38 -34.07
N TYR A 741 24.42 -22.96 -33.00
CA TYR A 741 23.99 -22.62 -31.63
C TYR A 741 24.22 -21.13 -31.34
N LEU A 742 25.36 -20.58 -31.75
CA LEU A 742 25.66 -19.17 -31.55
C LEU A 742 24.75 -18.25 -32.37
N GLU A 743 24.52 -18.61 -33.63
CA GLU A 743 23.61 -17.85 -34.49
C GLU A 743 22.20 -17.84 -33.89
N ALA A 744 21.69 -19.01 -33.47
CA ALA A 744 20.41 -19.13 -32.80
C ALA A 744 20.35 -18.31 -31.51
N TYR A 745 21.40 -18.36 -30.69
CA TYR A 745 21.51 -17.58 -29.45
C TYR A 745 21.46 -16.07 -29.74
N GLN A 746 22.21 -15.58 -30.72
CA GLN A 746 22.18 -14.17 -31.08
C GLN A 746 20.85 -13.73 -31.64
N LYS A 747 20.19 -14.59 -32.43
CA LYS A 747 18.84 -14.34 -32.95
C LYS A 747 17.80 -14.32 -31.83
N GLU A 748 17.90 -15.24 -30.88
CA GLU A 748 17.06 -15.30 -29.69
C GLU A 748 17.20 -14.00 -28.91
N TYR A 749 18.43 -13.60 -28.61
CA TYR A 749 18.71 -12.34 -27.94
C TYR A 749 18.16 -11.19 -28.77
N ALA A 750 18.52 -11.01 -30.05
CA ALA A 750 18.04 -9.93 -30.92
C ALA A 750 16.51 -9.82 -31.11
N GLY A 751 15.71 -10.70 -30.50
CA GLY A 751 14.25 -10.72 -30.60
C GLY A 751 13.77 -11.38 -31.89
N GLU A 752 14.67 -11.99 -32.65
CA GLU A 752 14.39 -12.73 -33.88
C GLU A 752 14.00 -14.19 -33.56
N PHE A 753 13.06 -14.38 -32.63
CA PHE A 753 12.73 -15.68 -32.02
C PHE A 753 12.39 -16.77 -33.04
N SER A 754 11.68 -16.44 -34.13
CA SER A 754 11.33 -17.44 -35.15
C SER A 754 12.57 -18.01 -35.86
N GLN A 755 13.57 -17.16 -36.16
CA GLN A 755 14.82 -17.62 -36.77
C GLN A 755 15.64 -18.43 -35.77
N ALA A 756 15.69 -18.00 -34.50
CA ALA A 756 16.35 -18.75 -33.45
C ALA A 756 15.76 -20.16 -33.28
N ILE A 757 14.43 -20.27 -33.26
CA ILE A 757 13.71 -21.55 -33.18
C ILE A 757 14.11 -22.48 -34.34
N ASP A 758 14.11 -21.98 -35.57
CA ASP A 758 14.44 -22.79 -36.75
C ASP A 758 15.86 -23.35 -36.65
N ILE A 759 16.83 -22.53 -36.24
CA ILE A 759 18.23 -22.94 -36.09
C ILE A 759 18.42 -23.89 -34.90
N TYR A 760 17.77 -23.64 -33.75
CA TYR A 760 17.83 -24.57 -32.62
C TYR A 760 17.25 -25.94 -32.99
N LYS A 761 16.16 -25.99 -33.76
CA LYS A 761 15.58 -27.25 -34.25
C LYS A 761 16.51 -27.97 -35.22
N GLU A 762 17.20 -27.24 -36.11
CA GLU A 762 18.23 -27.79 -36.99
C GLU A 762 19.33 -28.50 -36.19
N ILE A 763 19.81 -27.88 -35.11
CA ILE A 763 20.81 -28.50 -34.22
C ILE A 763 20.28 -29.80 -33.62
N VAL A 764 19.05 -29.77 -33.11
CA VAL A 764 18.43 -30.95 -32.47
C VAL A 764 18.27 -32.09 -33.47
N GLU A 765 17.84 -31.81 -34.69
CA GLU A 765 17.54 -32.83 -35.71
C GLU A 765 18.80 -33.40 -36.38
N ASP A 766 19.74 -32.53 -36.76
CA ASP A 766 20.90 -32.90 -37.59
C ASP A 766 22.16 -33.25 -36.76
N TYR A 767 22.22 -32.82 -35.50
CA TYR A 767 23.39 -33.02 -34.62
C TYR A 767 23.00 -33.70 -33.30
N LYS A 768 22.23 -34.79 -33.36
CA LYS A 768 21.67 -35.51 -32.19
C LYS A 768 22.69 -35.83 -31.08
N ASP A 769 23.92 -36.20 -31.45
CA ASP A 769 24.99 -36.57 -30.49
C ASP A 769 25.76 -35.35 -29.93
N SER A 770 25.41 -34.13 -30.35
CA SER A 770 26.05 -32.90 -29.89
C SER A 770 25.67 -32.56 -28.46
N SER A 771 26.64 -32.05 -27.69
CA SER A 771 26.40 -31.51 -26.34
C SER A 771 25.43 -30.32 -26.35
N TYR A 772 25.30 -29.61 -27.47
CA TYR A 772 24.39 -28.45 -27.59
C TYR A 772 22.91 -28.85 -27.69
N THR A 773 22.61 -30.07 -28.14
CA THR A 773 21.24 -30.52 -28.41
C THR A 773 20.37 -30.49 -27.14
N SER A 774 20.91 -30.93 -26.01
CA SER A 774 20.20 -30.89 -24.72
C SER A 774 19.87 -29.46 -24.27
N SER A 775 20.77 -28.50 -24.56
CA SER A 775 20.57 -27.08 -24.25
C SER A 775 19.66 -26.35 -25.24
N CYS A 776 19.51 -26.84 -26.47
CA CYS A 776 18.59 -26.27 -27.46
C CYS A 776 17.12 -26.49 -27.08
N LEU A 777 16.77 -27.66 -26.57
CA LEU A 777 15.38 -28.01 -26.21
C LEU A 777 14.73 -26.96 -25.28
N PRO A 778 15.29 -26.61 -24.10
CA PRO A 778 14.69 -25.57 -23.25
C PRO A 778 14.62 -24.21 -23.95
N ARG A 779 15.63 -23.84 -24.74
CA ARG A 779 15.65 -22.56 -25.48
C ARG A 779 14.60 -22.46 -26.57
N ILE A 780 14.26 -23.57 -27.25
CA ILE A 780 13.16 -23.60 -28.21
C ILE A 780 11.86 -23.24 -27.49
N PHE A 781 11.56 -23.91 -26.36
CA PHE A 781 10.36 -23.59 -25.58
C PHE A 781 10.38 -22.13 -25.11
N GLY A 782 11.53 -21.65 -24.65
CA GLY A 782 11.74 -20.28 -24.24
C GLY A 782 11.47 -19.24 -25.31
N CYS A 783 11.95 -19.47 -26.53
CA CYS A 783 11.65 -18.64 -27.69
C CYS A 783 10.14 -18.61 -28.01
N TYR A 784 9.43 -19.74 -27.85
CA TYR A 784 7.97 -19.77 -28.02
C TYR A 784 7.25 -18.91 -26.97
N GLU A 785 7.73 -18.91 -25.71
CA GLU A 785 7.24 -18.04 -24.63
C GLU A 785 7.50 -16.57 -24.93
N LYS A 786 8.74 -16.20 -25.25
CA LYS A 786 9.14 -14.82 -25.58
C LYS A 786 8.43 -14.26 -26.83
N ASN A 787 8.06 -15.13 -27.77
CA ASN A 787 7.32 -14.76 -28.98
C ASN A 787 5.79 -14.69 -28.79
N ASN A 788 5.27 -14.85 -27.56
CA ASN A 788 3.82 -14.86 -27.27
C ASN A 788 3.02 -15.82 -28.18
N THR A 789 3.54 -17.03 -28.37
CA THR A 789 2.97 -17.98 -29.34
C THR A 789 1.55 -18.42 -28.96
N SER A 790 0.68 -18.63 -29.95
CA SER A 790 -0.71 -19.08 -29.73
C SER A 790 -0.80 -20.53 -29.20
N GLN A 791 -1.94 -20.89 -28.63
CA GLN A 791 -2.22 -22.28 -28.19
C GLN A 791 -1.97 -23.31 -29.31
N SER A 792 -2.36 -23.01 -30.56
CA SER A 792 -2.09 -23.92 -31.69
C SER A 792 -0.60 -24.07 -31.99
N GLY A 793 0.20 -23.03 -31.77
CA GLY A 793 1.65 -23.12 -31.91
C GLY A 793 2.28 -24.00 -30.82
N TYR A 794 1.76 -23.95 -29.59
CA TYR A 794 2.16 -24.89 -28.54
C TYR A 794 1.71 -26.33 -28.82
N GLY A 795 0.59 -26.55 -29.52
CA GLY A 795 0.22 -27.89 -29.99
C GLY A 795 1.21 -28.48 -30.99
N LEU A 796 1.75 -27.65 -31.90
CA LEU A 796 2.83 -28.09 -32.79
C LEU A 796 4.14 -28.36 -32.04
N LEU A 797 4.42 -27.57 -31.00
CA LEU A 797 5.59 -27.74 -30.16
C LEU A 797 5.51 -29.00 -29.28
N GLU A 798 4.32 -29.32 -28.77
CA GLU A 798 4.05 -30.57 -28.08
C GLU A 798 4.38 -31.77 -28.96
N SER A 799 3.83 -31.84 -30.18
CA SER A 799 4.10 -32.95 -31.11
C SER A 799 5.59 -33.04 -31.49
N TYR A 800 6.28 -31.90 -31.58
CA TYR A 800 7.72 -31.88 -31.81
C TYR A 800 8.49 -32.54 -30.66
N TYR A 801 8.21 -32.15 -29.42
CA TYR A 801 8.86 -32.77 -28.25
C TYR A 801 8.47 -34.23 -28.04
N GLU A 802 7.21 -34.59 -28.28
CA GLU A 802 6.74 -35.98 -28.24
C GLU A 802 7.59 -36.85 -29.18
N SER A 803 7.81 -36.38 -30.43
CA SER A 803 8.62 -37.11 -31.42
C SER A 803 10.07 -37.35 -30.98
N ILE A 804 10.65 -36.44 -30.19
CA ILE A 804 12.00 -36.58 -29.63
C ILE A 804 11.98 -37.54 -28.43
N SER A 805 11.00 -37.39 -27.55
CA SER A 805 10.88 -38.21 -26.33
C SER A 805 10.69 -39.71 -26.64
N GLU A 806 10.05 -40.03 -27.77
CA GLU A 806 9.82 -41.40 -28.22
C GLU A 806 10.97 -41.96 -29.09
N ASP A 807 11.83 -41.10 -29.66
CA ASP A 807 12.90 -41.50 -30.57
C ASP A 807 14.16 -41.93 -29.80
N THR A 808 14.38 -43.24 -29.72
CA THR A 808 15.53 -43.88 -29.07
C THR A 808 16.90 -43.53 -29.68
N SER A 809 16.96 -42.83 -30.82
CA SER A 809 18.22 -42.29 -31.35
C SER A 809 18.71 -41.04 -30.61
N TYR A 810 17.86 -40.39 -29.80
CA TYR A 810 18.29 -39.37 -28.84
C TYR A 810 18.75 -40.01 -27.53
N SER A 811 19.64 -39.35 -26.80
CA SER A 811 20.08 -39.76 -25.46
C SER A 811 18.95 -39.70 -24.43
N GLU A 812 19.09 -40.43 -23.33
CA GLU A 812 18.08 -40.45 -22.25
C GLU A 812 17.82 -39.06 -21.67
N ILE A 813 18.87 -38.24 -21.49
CA ILE A 813 18.77 -36.84 -21.07
C ILE A 813 17.88 -36.04 -22.02
N GLN A 814 18.15 -36.12 -23.32
CA GLN A 814 17.39 -35.37 -24.33
C GLN A 814 15.92 -35.79 -24.35
N ARG A 815 15.63 -37.08 -24.22
CA ARG A 815 14.26 -37.59 -24.17
C ARG A 815 13.53 -37.15 -22.90
N ASN A 816 14.20 -37.15 -21.74
CA ASN A 816 13.63 -36.66 -20.48
C ASN A 816 13.34 -35.15 -20.53
N ILE A 817 14.25 -34.36 -21.10
CA ILE A 817 14.06 -32.92 -21.31
C ILE A 817 12.88 -32.69 -22.26
N ALA A 818 12.80 -33.44 -23.37
CA ALA A 818 11.70 -33.33 -24.32
C ALA A 818 10.34 -33.73 -23.69
N GLU A 819 10.27 -34.83 -22.92
CA GLU A 819 9.07 -35.24 -22.19
C GLU A 819 8.55 -34.12 -21.26
N GLU A 820 9.45 -33.43 -20.57
CA GLU A 820 9.12 -32.30 -19.70
C GLU A 820 8.53 -31.12 -20.50
N PHE A 821 9.19 -30.70 -21.59
CA PHE A 821 8.72 -29.58 -22.41
C PHE A 821 7.47 -29.92 -23.26
N MET A 822 7.23 -31.20 -23.57
CA MET A 822 5.97 -31.69 -24.11
C MET A 822 4.83 -31.41 -23.11
N ILE A 823 4.98 -31.81 -21.85
CA ILE A 823 3.95 -31.60 -20.83
C ILE A 823 3.74 -30.11 -20.55
N LYS A 824 4.82 -29.30 -20.49
CA LYS A 824 4.69 -27.83 -20.38
C LYS A 824 3.94 -27.21 -21.57
N SER A 825 4.11 -27.77 -22.77
CA SER A 825 3.37 -27.32 -23.95
C SER A 825 1.87 -27.60 -23.80
N LYS A 826 1.46 -28.70 -23.16
CA LYS A 826 0.04 -28.96 -22.81
C LYS A 826 -0.50 -27.94 -21.81
N VAL A 827 0.31 -27.54 -20.82
CA VAL A 827 -0.07 -26.48 -19.86
C VAL A 827 -0.33 -25.16 -20.59
N LYS A 828 0.53 -24.76 -21.53
CA LYS A 828 0.34 -23.53 -22.34
C LYS A 828 -0.84 -23.62 -23.31
N GLN A 829 -1.30 -24.82 -23.64
CA GLN A 829 -2.55 -25.05 -24.37
C GLN A 829 -3.80 -25.01 -23.48
N ASN A 830 -3.64 -24.77 -22.18
CA ASN A 830 -4.70 -24.89 -21.17
C ASN A 830 -5.28 -26.32 -21.05
N ASN A 831 -4.50 -27.33 -21.44
CA ASN A 831 -4.85 -28.75 -21.31
C ASN A 831 -4.31 -29.31 -19.98
N ILE A 832 -4.76 -28.70 -18.88
CA ILE A 832 -4.21 -28.93 -17.54
C ILE A 832 -4.48 -30.36 -17.04
N GLU A 833 -5.65 -30.92 -17.32
CA GLU A 833 -6.01 -32.28 -16.86
C GLU A 833 -5.12 -33.35 -17.47
N GLU A 834 -4.77 -33.21 -18.76
CA GLU A 834 -3.89 -34.16 -19.43
C GLU A 834 -2.44 -34.00 -18.97
N ALA A 835 -1.99 -32.76 -18.74
CA ALA A 835 -0.68 -32.49 -18.17
C ALA A 835 -0.53 -33.11 -16.76
N ILE A 836 -1.56 -32.97 -15.91
CA ILE A 836 -1.63 -33.63 -14.59
C ILE A 836 -1.57 -35.15 -14.77
N SER A 837 -2.37 -35.71 -15.68
CA SER A 837 -2.37 -37.15 -15.93
C SER A 837 -1.01 -37.66 -16.41
N ASN A 838 -0.27 -36.89 -17.22
CA ASN A 838 1.08 -37.27 -17.65
C ASN A 838 2.07 -37.20 -16.48
N TYR A 839 2.00 -36.18 -15.62
CA TYR A 839 2.82 -36.14 -14.42
C TYR A 839 2.50 -37.27 -13.43
N ASP A 840 1.22 -37.60 -13.24
CA ASP A 840 0.77 -38.73 -12.42
C ASP A 840 1.24 -40.08 -12.97
N GLU A 841 1.23 -40.25 -14.30
CA GLU A 841 1.74 -41.44 -14.97
C GLU A 841 3.25 -41.58 -14.76
N ILE A 842 4.01 -40.50 -14.95
CA ILE A 842 5.45 -40.46 -14.69
C ILE A 842 5.72 -40.78 -13.22
N TYR A 843 5.00 -40.16 -12.29
CA TYR A 843 5.08 -40.43 -10.86
C TYR A 843 4.84 -41.91 -10.55
N THR A 844 3.78 -42.49 -11.12
CA THR A 844 3.38 -43.87 -10.88
C THR A 844 4.40 -44.86 -11.44
N GLN A 845 4.92 -44.60 -12.63
CA GLN A 845 5.93 -45.44 -13.29
C GLN A 845 7.30 -45.36 -12.62
N ASN A 846 7.59 -44.26 -11.91
CA ASN A 846 8.87 -43.97 -11.28
C ASN A 846 8.83 -44.04 -9.74
N MET A 847 7.78 -44.61 -9.14
CA MET A 847 7.63 -44.67 -7.68
C MET A 847 8.90 -45.22 -6.99
N ASN A 848 9.45 -44.42 -6.06
CA ASN A 848 10.71 -44.65 -5.33
C ASN A 848 12.01 -44.37 -6.10
N THR A 849 11.94 -43.66 -7.22
CA THR A 849 13.11 -43.01 -7.85
C THR A 849 13.04 -41.49 -7.65
N GLU A 850 14.17 -40.80 -7.82
CA GLU A 850 14.23 -39.32 -7.76
C GLU A 850 13.27 -38.68 -8.78
N LYS A 851 13.04 -39.33 -9.93
CA LYS A 851 12.08 -38.90 -10.97
C LYS A 851 10.63 -38.82 -10.47
N ALA A 852 10.23 -39.60 -9.45
CA ALA A 852 8.88 -39.52 -8.87
C ALA A 852 8.75 -38.57 -7.67
N CYS A 853 9.79 -38.34 -6.87
CA CYS A 853 9.61 -37.58 -5.63
C CYS A 853 9.36 -36.07 -5.81
N MET A 854 9.49 -35.51 -7.03
CA MET A 854 9.62 -34.07 -7.26
C MET A 854 8.64 -33.46 -8.29
N ARG A 855 7.65 -34.21 -8.78
CA ARG A 855 6.64 -33.71 -9.75
C ARG A 855 5.22 -33.59 -9.16
N LEU A 856 5.12 -33.36 -7.85
CA LEU A 856 3.88 -33.14 -7.08
C LEU A 856 3.57 -31.65 -6.90
#